data_AF-A0A415NKW0-F1
#
_entry.id   AF-A0A415NKW0-F1
#
_cell.length_a   1.000
_cell.length_b   1.000
_cell.length_c   1.000
_cell.angle_alpha   90.00
_cell.angle_beta   90.00
_cell.angle_gamma   90.00
#
_symmetry.space_group_name_H-M   'P 1'
#
loop_
_entity.id
_entity.type
_entity.pdbx_description
1 polymer ?
#
loop_
_entity_poly.entity_id
_entity_poly.type
_entity_poly.pdbx_seq_one_letter_code
_entity_poly.pdbx_strand_id
1 'polypeptide(L)'
;MNKIEFTDKNGTFRIHNPENYSGLYLPLAGETGLKSSITPNLGGDSKTDQNHFLLEPVSIENLHNNRNTRNFWCRIENKGSWSVCGSSAKQEAAKFTKDQDESILEAGFMWQKLTRISREYEMKAETTSFVTIDGTMEVMMTELTNTADQEQKITPVAVIPLYGRSADNIRDHRHVTSLLHRIETKTYGVEVCPVLSFDERGHQKNQTVYFVYGSTGEGEAPEKFYPTTEMFIGEGGSYLNPEAVRMDKDGVLAGTKLQGKEAAGGMRFAPVTLKPQETVTYLVLAGVSGEKQNIEKMTSAYRTKKQIEKAFEAVKKHWTDKVNVDFSTGDTNIDNYLKWICFQPVLRRIYGCSFLPYHDYGKGGRGWRDLWQDCLALLIMEPSVVRQMIVDNYGGVRMDGTNATIIGSRQGEFIADRNNITRVWMDHAFWPFVTTKLYLDQTGDLDILLEKVTYFKDLQTKRGTAHDNNWDHAYGNKQRTAGGNIYFGTILEHILLQNLCAFYDVGEHNEMRLHGADWNDALDMAWEKGESVAFTCAYAGNLKDIADCLKHMEEKTGISKIEMAEEMKCLLAEGTELYESPDRKQKLLDEYTSLCEHNVKGGMILVSTEQIRKNLVEKAEWLMQHIREKEWISAGDDMGWFNGYYDNHGNAVEYSKKDEVRMMLTGQVFAVMSKTAGEEQVKEICRSADKFLFDQKAGGYRLNTDFKEEKFDLGRMFGFAYGEKENGAVFSHMTVMYANALYQRGFIREGHKVLQTLLEAAMNFENSKMYPGLPEYFDNEGRGLYAYLTGAASWYMLTMITEVFGVKGDLGDLVIAPSLLPEQFDEKGSAGLKLEFARKKFEIIMHNPEKKDLRIEQIRRAVCDEKVVLEPEPEYGVRLRKSVIETLDPKKCHRIDVFFQE
;
A
#
# COMPACT_ATOMS: atom_id res chain seq x y z
N MET A 1 25.79 -15.81 0.78
CA MET A 1 25.18 -15.76 2.13
C MET A 1 24.12 -14.68 2.10
N ASN A 2 22.88 -15.01 2.45
CA ASN A 2 21.81 -14.01 2.52
C ASN A 2 22.17 -13.00 3.61
N LYS A 3 22.16 -11.70 3.29
CA LYS A 3 22.50 -10.63 4.25
C LYS A 3 21.42 -10.40 5.30
N ILE A 4 20.20 -10.86 5.02
CA ILE A 4 19.07 -10.88 5.94
C ILE A 4 18.86 -12.32 6.40
N GLU A 5 18.80 -12.51 7.71
CA GLU A 5 18.57 -13.80 8.35
C GLU A 5 17.25 -13.76 9.14
N PHE A 6 16.28 -14.60 8.79
CA PHE A 6 15.09 -14.75 9.62
C PHE A 6 15.41 -15.58 10.86
N THR A 7 14.94 -15.11 12.01
CA THR A 7 15.24 -15.69 13.33
C THR A 7 14.06 -16.49 13.90
N ASP A 8 12.87 -16.36 13.30
CA ASP A 8 11.66 -17.09 13.67
C ASP A 8 10.73 -17.31 12.45
N LYS A 9 9.47 -17.72 12.71
CA LYS A 9 8.39 -17.86 11.70
C LYS A 9 7.37 -16.71 11.74
N ASN A 10 7.73 -15.62 12.40
CA ASN A 10 6.88 -14.44 12.59
C ASN A 10 7.40 -13.22 11.82
N GLY A 11 8.34 -13.44 10.89
CA GLY A 11 8.95 -12.38 10.09
C GLY A 11 10.08 -11.64 10.81
N THR A 12 10.51 -12.05 12.01
CA THR A 12 11.62 -11.37 12.69
C THR A 12 12.92 -11.64 11.95
N PHE A 13 13.63 -10.60 11.53
CA PHE A 13 14.88 -10.72 10.79
C PHE A 13 16.04 -9.99 11.47
N ARG A 14 17.26 -10.36 11.07
CA ARG A 14 18.52 -9.77 11.51
C ARG A 14 19.40 -9.40 10.31
N ILE A 15 20.17 -8.32 10.44
CA ILE A 15 21.20 -7.89 9.49
C ILE A 15 22.42 -7.30 10.21
N HIS A 16 23.62 -7.57 9.68
CA HIS A 16 24.89 -7.06 10.19
C HIS A 16 25.33 -5.80 9.44
N ASN A 17 25.90 -4.84 10.17
CA ASN A 17 26.36 -3.54 9.66
C ASN A 17 25.37 -2.84 8.72
N PRO A 18 24.07 -2.77 9.07
CA PRO A 18 23.02 -2.27 8.20
C PRO A 18 23.23 -0.83 7.73
N GLU A 19 23.92 0.02 8.51
CA GLU A 19 24.22 1.39 8.11
C GLU A 19 25.09 1.49 6.86
N ASN A 20 25.74 0.40 6.44
CA ASN A 20 26.57 0.35 5.24
C ASN A 20 25.74 0.30 3.95
N TYR A 21 24.41 0.22 4.03
CA TYR A 21 23.51 0.24 2.89
C TYR A 21 22.62 1.48 2.92
N SER A 22 22.70 2.30 1.87
CA SER A 22 21.92 3.53 1.76
C SER A 22 20.44 3.25 1.49
N GLY A 23 19.56 4.12 1.98
CA GLY A 23 18.13 4.06 1.71
C GLY A 23 17.32 3.06 2.55
N LEU A 24 17.94 2.38 3.52
CA LEU A 24 17.23 1.50 4.45
C LEU A 24 16.43 2.29 5.48
N TYR A 25 15.15 1.94 5.62
CA TYR A 25 14.27 2.41 6.69
C TYR A 25 13.19 1.36 7.01
N LEU A 26 12.65 1.44 8.24
CA LEU A 26 11.50 0.69 8.70
C LEU A 26 10.35 1.64 9.08
N PRO A 27 9.10 1.28 8.77
CA PRO A 27 7.93 1.96 9.30
C PRO A 27 7.72 1.58 10.77
N LEU A 28 7.45 2.56 11.62
CA LEU A 28 6.96 2.36 13.00
C LEU A 28 5.71 3.21 13.21
N ALA A 29 4.57 2.59 13.53
CA ALA A 29 3.32 3.31 13.75
C ALA A 29 2.40 2.59 14.74
N GLY A 30 1.40 3.31 15.26
CA GLY A 30 0.24 2.72 15.92
C GLY A 30 -0.88 2.44 14.92
N GLU A 31 -2.04 1.96 15.38
CA GLU A 31 -3.24 1.83 14.53
C GLU A 31 -3.74 3.21 14.04
N THR A 32 -3.52 4.24 14.85
CA THR A 32 -3.83 5.65 14.57
C THR A 32 -2.69 6.52 15.09
N GLY A 33 -2.67 7.83 14.78
CA GLY A 33 -1.69 8.75 15.37
C GLY A 33 -0.34 8.74 14.66
N LEU A 34 0.75 8.52 15.41
CA LEU A 34 2.13 8.63 14.92
C LEU A 34 2.46 7.61 13.83
N LYS A 35 3.17 8.11 12.82
CA LYS A 35 3.68 7.42 11.64
C LYS A 35 5.15 7.77 11.47
N SER A 36 6.03 6.94 11.99
CA SER A 36 7.48 7.17 11.96
C SER A 36 8.16 6.38 10.86
N SER A 37 9.27 6.92 10.36
CA SER A 37 10.29 6.15 9.64
C SER A 37 11.56 6.15 10.46
N ILE A 38 12.23 4.99 10.54
CA ILE A 38 13.46 4.84 11.30
C ILE A 38 14.52 4.11 10.49
N THR A 39 15.75 4.60 10.51
CA THR A 39 16.90 4.02 9.80
C THR A 39 17.80 3.22 10.75
N PRO A 40 18.82 2.51 10.25
CA PRO A 40 19.78 1.81 11.11
C PRO A 40 20.53 2.70 12.09
N ASN A 41 20.74 3.97 11.74
CA ASN A 41 21.36 4.99 12.60
C ASN A 41 20.33 5.89 13.31
N LEU A 42 19.07 5.43 13.40
CA LEU A 42 17.93 6.10 14.06
C LEU A 42 17.57 7.49 13.48
N GLY A 43 17.92 7.73 12.22
CA GLY A 43 17.39 8.82 11.40
C GLY A 43 15.93 8.58 10.99
N GLY A 44 15.51 9.20 9.88
CA GLY A 44 14.11 9.22 9.45
C GLY A 44 13.31 10.32 10.15
N ASP A 45 11.98 10.17 10.18
CA ASP A 45 11.05 11.19 10.67
C ASP A 45 9.92 10.60 11.55
N SER A 46 9.04 11.47 12.08
CA SER A 46 7.86 11.11 12.86
C SER A 46 6.81 12.22 12.82
N LYS A 47 5.54 11.86 12.63
CA LYS A 47 4.43 12.78 12.38
C LYS A 47 3.08 12.10 12.58
N THR A 48 2.02 12.87 12.77
CA THR A 48 0.63 12.36 12.72
C THR A 48 -0.03 12.58 11.36
N ASP A 49 0.31 13.69 10.70
CA ASP A 49 -0.19 14.11 9.40
C ASP A 49 0.72 15.19 8.77
N GLN A 50 0.35 15.69 7.58
CA GLN A 50 1.08 16.71 6.82
C GLN A 50 1.49 17.95 7.64
N ASN A 51 0.66 18.33 8.61
CA ASN A 51 0.78 19.58 9.34
C ASN A 51 1.40 19.43 10.73
N HIS A 52 1.66 18.19 11.17
CA HIS A 52 2.09 17.90 12.53
C HIS A 52 3.27 16.93 12.55
N PHE A 53 4.43 17.44 12.15
CA PHE A 53 5.69 16.73 12.19
C PHE A 53 6.40 16.93 13.52
N LEU A 54 6.66 15.83 14.23
CA LEU A 54 7.48 15.79 15.44
C LEU A 54 8.95 15.98 15.10
N LEU A 55 9.44 15.21 14.13
CA LEU A 55 10.77 15.31 13.55
C LEU A 55 10.69 15.95 12.17
N GLU A 56 11.81 16.47 11.68
CA GLU A 56 11.88 17.12 10.38
C GLU A 56 11.41 16.17 9.25
N PRO A 57 10.56 16.63 8.31
CA PRO A 57 10.21 15.85 7.12
C PRO A 57 11.45 15.43 6.33
N VAL A 58 11.47 14.20 5.82
CA VAL A 58 12.60 13.65 5.06
C VAL A 58 12.16 13.05 3.73
N SER A 59 13.02 13.21 2.71
CA SER A 59 13.08 12.37 1.52
C SER A 59 14.26 11.37 1.64
N ILE A 60 14.49 10.53 0.64
CA ILE A 60 15.49 9.46 0.68
C ILE A 60 16.93 9.99 0.90
N GLU A 61 17.31 11.10 0.27
CA GLU A 61 18.65 11.69 0.37
C GLU A 61 18.92 12.28 1.75
N ASN A 62 17.87 12.67 2.47
CA ASN A 62 18.00 13.16 3.83
C ASN A 62 18.52 12.06 4.77
N LEU A 63 18.27 10.78 4.49
CA LEU A 63 18.64 9.68 5.39
C LEU A 63 20.17 9.56 5.62
N HIS A 64 20.99 10.08 4.71
CA HIS A 64 22.45 10.15 4.88
C HIS A 64 23.00 11.59 4.97
N ASN A 65 22.27 12.60 4.49
CA ASN A 65 22.73 13.99 4.56
C ASN A 65 22.36 14.68 5.88
N ASN A 66 21.22 14.32 6.46
CA ASN A 66 20.76 14.92 7.71
C ASN A 66 21.57 14.41 8.90
N ARG A 67 22.00 15.34 9.73
CA ARG A 67 22.80 15.08 10.95
C ARG A 67 21.92 14.98 12.21
N ASN A 68 20.69 15.48 12.12
CA ASN A 68 19.69 15.56 13.18
C ASN A 68 18.89 14.26 13.32
N THR A 69 19.56 13.17 13.69
CA THR A 69 18.91 11.88 13.98
C THR A 69 18.48 11.79 15.44
N ARG A 70 17.60 10.82 15.76
CA ARG A 70 17.39 10.40 17.15
C ARG A 70 18.71 9.84 17.66
N ASN A 71 19.15 10.26 18.84
CA ASN A 71 20.46 9.85 19.32
C ASN A 71 20.49 9.69 20.84
N PHE A 72 21.35 8.79 21.28
CA PHE A 72 21.69 8.61 22.68
C PHE A 72 23.21 8.54 22.77
N TRP A 73 23.76 9.45 23.56
CA TRP A 73 25.19 9.61 23.76
C TRP A 73 25.61 9.00 25.09
N CYS A 74 26.74 8.34 25.07
CA CYS A 74 27.44 7.91 26.26
C CYS A 74 28.79 8.64 26.29
N ARG A 75 28.99 9.53 27.27
CA ARG A 75 30.31 10.10 27.54
C ARG A 75 31.01 9.21 28.57
N ILE A 76 32.08 8.56 28.17
CA ILE A 76 32.87 7.68 29.02
C ILE A 76 34.07 8.47 29.56
N GLU A 77 34.21 8.50 30.88
CA GLU A 77 35.31 9.22 31.55
C GLU A 77 36.67 8.73 31.01
N ASN A 78 37.53 9.68 30.65
CA ASN A 78 38.86 9.45 30.03
C ASN A 78 38.89 8.78 28.65
N LYS A 79 37.75 8.40 28.04
CA LYS A 79 37.72 7.80 26.68
C LYS A 79 37.04 8.68 25.63
N GLY A 80 36.05 9.50 26.00
CA GLY A 80 35.40 10.45 25.09
C GLY A 80 33.89 10.25 24.95
N SER A 81 33.34 10.66 23.80
CA SER A 81 31.89 10.65 23.54
C SER A 81 31.56 9.64 22.43
N TRP A 82 30.58 8.78 22.70
CA TRP A 82 30.16 7.71 21.81
C TRP A 82 28.65 7.82 21.55
N SER A 83 28.24 7.72 20.28
CA SER A 83 26.83 7.61 19.90
C SER A 83 26.45 6.14 19.82
N VAL A 84 25.39 5.74 20.53
CA VAL A 84 24.94 4.33 20.53
C VAL A 84 24.41 3.89 19.17
N CYS A 85 23.94 4.83 18.35
CA CYS A 85 23.42 4.54 17.01
C CYS A 85 24.47 4.67 15.89
N GLY A 86 25.69 5.11 16.21
CA GLY A 86 26.76 5.31 15.22
C GLY A 86 26.76 6.68 14.55
N SER A 87 25.84 7.57 14.94
CA SER A 87 25.74 8.93 14.40
C SER A 87 26.60 9.90 15.21
N SER A 88 27.92 9.75 15.10
CA SER A 88 28.90 10.74 15.55
C SER A 88 29.92 11.01 14.45
N ALA A 89 30.53 12.19 14.45
CA ALA A 89 31.51 12.56 13.43
C ALA A 89 32.69 11.57 13.38
N LYS A 90 33.07 11.02 14.54
CA LYS A 90 34.13 10.02 14.66
C LYS A 90 33.71 8.65 14.12
N GLN A 91 32.51 8.19 14.45
CA GLN A 91 32.01 6.89 13.97
C GLN A 91 31.69 6.94 12.47
N GLU A 92 31.19 8.05 11.95
CA GLU A 92 31.02 8.26 10.50
C GLU A 92 32.36 8.24 9.76
N ALA A 93 33.40 8.90 10.30
CA ALA A 93 34.74 8.85 9.73
C ALA A 93 35.37 7.46 9.77
N ALA A 94 34.98 6.60 10.71
CA ALA A 94 35.45 5.22 10.83
C ALA A 94 34.70 4.23 9.93
N LYS A 95 33.56 4.62 9.33
CA LYS A 95 32.74 3.74 8.49
C LYS A 95 33.56 3.16 7.33
N PHE A 96 33.34 1.88 7.03
CA PHE A 96 34.08 1.11 6.01
C PHE A 96 35.58 0.92 6.29
N THR A 97 36.04 1.23 7.50
CA THR A 97 37.40 0.92 7.96
C THR A 97 37.38 -0.24 8.96
N LYS A 98 38.55 -0.75 9.33
CA LYS A 98 38.70 -1.77 10.39
C LYS A 98 38.29 -1.26 11.79
N ASP A 99 38.16 0.06 11.93
CA ASP A 99 37.84 0.74 13.19
C ASP A 99 36.34 1.05 13.32
N GLN A 100 35.52 0.65 12.33
CA GLN A 100 34.06 0.72 12.42
C GLN A 100 33.56 -0.18 13.57
N ASP A 101 32.69 0.37 14.43
CA ASP A 101 31.97 -0.41 15.44
C ASP A 101 31.15 -1.53 14.78
N GLU A 102 31.11 -2.70 15.41
CA GLU A 102 30.19 -3.76 14.99
C GLU A 102 28.75 -3.34 15.31
N SER A 103 27.84 -3.54 14.36
CA SER A 103 26.41 -3.33 14.56
C SER A 103 25.55 -4.47 14.01
N ILE A 104 24.46 -4.74 14.72
CA ILE A 104 23.46 -5.76 14.35
C ILE A 104 22.09 -5.13 14.55
N LEU A 105 21.25 -5.19 13.53
CA LEU A 105 19.85 -4.75 13.62
C LEU A 105 18.92 -5.95 13.52
N GLU A 106 18.00 -6.03 14.48
CA GLU A 106 16.89 -6.97 14.50
C GLU A 106 15.59 -6.19 14.34
N ALA A 107 14.63 -6.71 13.60
CA ALA A 107 13.35 -6.03 13.39
C ALA A 107 12.19 -7.00 13.13
N GLY A 108 10.99 -6.52 13.42
CA GLY A 108 9.72 -7.20 13.18
C GLY A 108 8.57 -6.21 13.09
N PHE A 109 7.33 -6.67 13.20
CA PHE A 109 6.13 -5.84 13.07
C PHE A 109 5.74 -5.13 14.39
N MET A 110 5.57 -3.81 14.46
CA MET A 110 6.54 -2.84 13.96
C MET A 110 7.50 -2.47 15.09
N TRP A 111 8.73 -2.95 15.00
CA TRP A 111 9.78 -2.61 15.95
C TRP A 111 11.18 -2.83 15.35
N GLN A 112 12.15 -2.12 15.92
CA GLN A 112 13.57 -2.27 15.59
C GLN A 112 14.38 -2.38 16.89
N LYS A 113 15.43 -3.21 16.90
CA LYS A 113 16.46 -3.25 17.93
C LYS A 113 17.83 -3.14 17.26
N LEU A 114 18.59 -2.10 17.61
CA LEU A 114 19.97 -1.92 17.18
C LEU A 114 20.92 -2.32 18.31
N THR A 115 21.78 -3.29 18.06
CA THR A 115 22.94 -3.60 18.91
C THR A 115 24.18 -2.97 18.30
N ARG A 116 24.96 -2.23 19.09
CA ARG A 116 26.26 -1.69 18.68
C ARG A 116 27.33 -2.01 19.72
N ILE A 117 28.48 -2.48 19.26
CA ILE A 117 29.60 -2.89 20.11
C ILE A 117 30.83 -2.08 19.70
N SER A 118 31.38 -1.31 20.64
CA SER A 118 32.58 -0.53 20.40
C SER A 118 33.79 -1.10 21.13
N ARG A 119 34.82 -1.47 20.36
CA ARG A 119 36.11 -1.90 20.89
C ARG A 119 36.90 -0.75 21.51
N GLU A 120 36.77 0.45 20.95
CA GLU A 120 37.48 1.63 21.45
C GLU A 120 36.95 2.06 22.83
N TYR A 121 35.64 2.12 22.96
CA TYR A 121 35.02 2.54 24.22
C TYR A 121 34.87 1.39 25.22
N GLU A 122 34.99 0.15 24.76
CA GLU A 122 34.72 -1.09 25.50
C GLU A 122 33.29 -1.12 26.05
N MET A 123 32.34 -0.65 25.24
CA MET A 123 30.92 -0.57 25.58
C MET A 123 30.06 -1.30 24.55
N LYS A 124 28.96 -1.88 25.03
CA LYS A 124 27.85 -2.38 24.20
C LYS A 124 26.61 -1.53 24.45
N ALA A 125 25.87 -1.23 23.40
CA ALA A 125 24.55 -0.63 23.49
C ALA A 125 23.51 -1.47 22.76
N GLU A 126 22.30 -1.55 23.33
CA GLU A 126 21.12 -2.13 22.69
C GLU A 126 20.01 -1.09 22.73
N THR A 127 19.53 -0.65 21.57
CA THR A 127 18.49 0.37 21.46
C THR A 127 17.26 -0.19 20.75
N THR A 128 16.15 -0.34 21.48
CA THR A 128 14.86 -0.81 20.97
C THR A 128 13.94 0.38 20.71
N SER A 129 13.38 0.44 19.50
CA SER A 129 12.46 1.48 19.04
C SER A 129 11.15 0.90 18.55
N PHE A 130 10.03 1.47 19.00
CA PHE A 130 8.68 1.11 18.54
C PHE A 130 7.71 2.28 18.79
N VAL A 131 6.52 2.21 18.19
CA VAL A 131 5.41 3.14 18.47
C VAL A 131 4.33 2.40 19.26
N THR A 132 3.72 3.07 20.24
CA THR A 132 2.63 2.49 21.04
C THR A 132 1.45 2.09 20.14
N ILE A 133 0.64 1.10 20.56
CA ILE A 133 -0.48 0.60 19.73
C ILE A 133 -1.48 1.72 19.37
N ASP A 134 -1.74 2.64 20.30
CA ASP A 134 -2.60 3.82 20.08
C ASP A 134 -1.93 4.93 19.25
N GLY A 135 -0.64 4.78 18.96
CA GLY A 135 0.23 5.71 18.24
C GLY A 135 0.39 7.08 18.88
N THR A 136 0.26 7.17 20.19
CA THR A 136 0.45 8.42 20.92
C THR A 136 1.94 8.76 21.12
N MET A 137 2.80 7.75 21.21
CA MET A 137 4.22 7.92 21.51
C MET A 137 5.10 6.98 20.70
N GLU A 138 6.22 7.51 20.24
CA GLU A 138 7.39 6.73 19.88
C GLU A 138 8.25 6.50 21.13
N VAL A 139 8.72 5.26 21.30
CA VAL A 139 9.50 4.80 22.43
C VAL A 139 10.89 4.41 21.94
N MET A 140 11.92 4.87 22.65
CA MET A 140 13.31 4.45 22.50
C MET A 140 13.85 4.00 23.86
N MET A 141 14.17 2.71 23.99
CA MET A 141 14.80 2.12 25.18
C MET A 141 16.25 1.78 24.87
N THR A 142 17.19 2.36 25.60
CA THR A 142 18.63 2.16 25.42
C THR A 142 19.23 1.49 26.65
N GLU A 143 19.86 0.33 26.44
CA GLU A 143 20.62 -0.40 27.44
C GLU A 143 22.12 -0.24 27.15
N LEU A 144 22.90 0.14 28.17
CA LEU A 144 24.34 0.33 28.08
C LEU A 144 25.03 -0.69 28.97
N THR A 145 25.93 -1.48 28.41
CA THR A 145 26.68 -2.53 29.12
C THR A 145 28.16 -2.24 29.05
N ASN A 146 28.83 -2.24 30.21
CA ASN A 146 30.28 -2.17 30.30
C ASN A 146 30.89 -3.51 29.87
N THR A 147 31.68 -3.53 28.81
CA THR A 147 32.35 -4.74 28.31
C THR A 147 33.84 -4.79 28.66
N ALA A 148 34.37 -3.76 29.31
CA ALA A 148 35.72 -3.76 29.88
C ALA A 148 35.81 -4.71 31.09
N ASP A 149 37.04 -5.02 31.49
CA ASP A 149 37.38 -5.78 32.69
C ASP A 149 37.47 -4.91 33.97
N GLN A 150 37.30 -3.60 33.82
CA GLN A 150 37.35 -2.60 34.89
C GLN A 150 36.08 -1.77 34.97
N GLU A 151 35.89 -1.06 36.07
CA GLU A 151 34.76 -0.13 36.22
C GLU A 151 34.89 1.04 35.24
N GLN A 152 33.76 1.44 34.64
CA GLN A 152 33.68 2.60 33.76
C GLN A 152 32.63 3.57 34.26
N LYS A 153 33.03 4.83 34.46
CA LYS A 153 32.09 5.92 34.76
C LYS A 153 31.59 6.55 33.47
N ILE A 154 30.28 6.63 33.33
CA ILE A 154 29.62 7.17 32.15
C ILE A 154 28.68 8.33 32.49
N THR A 155 28.49 9.23 31.55
CA THR A 155 27.47 10.28 31.58
C THR A 155 26.54 10.10 30.37
N PRO A 156 25.30 9.62 30.58
CA PRO A 156 24.32 9.41 29.52
C PRO A 156 23.62 10.71 29.11
N VAL A 157 23.46 10.95 27.80
CA VAL A 157 22.78 12.13 27.25
C VAL A 157 21.90 11.72 26.08
N ALA A 158 20.58 11.85 26.21
CA ALA A 158 19.65 11.61 25.10
C ALA A 158 19.36 12.89 24.33
N VAL A 159 19.05 12.76 23.04
CA VAL A 159 18.54 13.87 22.22
C VAL A 159 17.59 13.38 21.14
N ILE A 160 16.43 14.04 21.06
CA ILE A 160 15.50 13.92 19.94
C ILE A 160 15.34 15.32 19.35
N PRO A 161 15.84 15.61 18.14
CA PRO A 161 15.64 16.90 17.49
C PRO A 161 14.16 17.17 17.27
N LEU A 162 13.65 18.38 17.57
CA LEU A 162 12.23 18.69 17.43
C LEU A 162 11.99 19.68 16.30
N TYR A 163 11.11 19.32 15.38
CA TYR A 163 10.65 20.18 14.30
C TYR A 163 9.35 20.90 14.67
N GLY A 164 8.32 20.15 15.05
CA GLY A 164 7.14 20.66 15.76
C GLY A 164 6.21 21.58 14.96
N ARG A 165 5.97 21.30 13.66
CA ARG A 165 5.10 22.09 12.77
C ARG A 165 4.80 21.37 11.43
N SER A 166 4.24 22.08 10.44
CA SER A 166 3.89 21.54 9.11
C SER A 166 5.11 21.28 8.22
N ALA A 167 5.03 20.26 7.36
CA ALA A 167 6.06 20.00 6.35
C ALA A 167 6.22 21.14 5.34
N ASP A 168 5.19 21.98 5.15
CA ASP A 168 5.25 23.17 4.30
C ASP A 168 6.39 24.11 4.74
N ASN A 169 6.78 24.06 6.03
CA ASN A 169 7.85 24.89 6.58
C ASN A 169 9.24 24.29 6.51
N ILE A 170 9.46 23.21 5.72
CA ILE A 170 10.78 22.57 5.64
C ILE A 170 11.87 23.58 5.24
N ARG A 171 11.50 24.49 4.32
CA ARG A 171 12.29 25.65 3.88
C ARG A 171 11.48 26.94 3.90
N ASP A 172 10.26 26.92 3.37
CA ASP A 172 9.42 28.11 3.29
C ASP A 172 9.05 28.61 4.70
N HIS A 173 9.38 29.87 5.00
CA HIS A 173 9.24 30.45 6.33
C HIS A 173 9.86 29.60 7.48
N ARG A 174 10.84 28.73 7.18
CA ARG A 174 11.45 27.81 8.15
C ARG A 174 11.97 28.52 9.41
N HIS A 175 12.81 29.53 9.21
CA HIS A 175 13.35 30.32 10.33
C HIS A 175 12.24 31.15 11.01
N VAL A 176 11.35 31.77 10.23
CA VAL A 176 10.24 32.59 10.76
C VAL A 176 9.35 31.77 11.69
N THR A 177 8.99 30.55 11.30
CA THR A 177 8.13 29.67 12.11
C THR A 177 8.82 29.14 13.35
N SER A 178 10.16 29.02 13.36
CA SER A 178 10.91 28.73 14.59
C SER A 178 10.72 29.81 15.67
N LEU A 179 10.48 31.07 15.28
CA LEU A 179 10.20 32.18 16.20
C LEU A 179 8.87 32.00 16.97
N LEU A 180 7.99 31.12 16.47
CA LEU A 180 6.71 30.81 17.07
C LEU A 180 6.81 29.79 18.21
N HIS A 181 7.91 29.05 18.31
CA HIS A 181 8.09 28.04 19.34
C HIS A 181 8.01 28.61 20.77
N ARG A 182 7.31 27.91 21.65
CA ARG A 182 7.37 28.07 23.11
C ARG A 182 7.85 26.77 23.70
N ILE A 183 9.03 26.82 24.32
CA ILE A 183 9.73 25.65 24.80
C ILE A 183 9.73 25.70 26.32
N GLU A 184 9.34 24.61 26.96
CA GLU A 184 9.28 24.50 28.41
C GLU A 184 9.90 23.17 28.87
N THR A 185 10.85 23.24 29.80
CA THR A 185 11.37 22.03 30.46
C THR A 185 10.45 21.64 31.60
N LYS A 186 10.22 20.33 31.73
CA LYS A 186 9.44 19.67 32.77
C LYS A 186 10.36 18.78 33.59
N THR A 187 9.84 18.20 34.67
CA THR A 187 10.61 17.26 35.51
C THR A 187 11.24 16.14 34.68
N TYR A 188 10.51 15.61 33.70
CA TYR A 188 10.93 14.47 32.90
C TYR A 188 11.29 14.80 31.45
N GLY A 189 11.17 16.06 30.99
CA GLY A 189 11.25 16.29 29.54
C GLY A 189 11.19 17.73 29.06
N VAL A 190 10.99 17.88 27.76
CA VAL A 190 10.86 19.14 27.04
C VAL A 190 9.55 19.12 26.26
N GLU A 191 8.79 20.22 26.34
CA GLU A 191 7.57 20.44 25.58
C GLU A 191 7.73 21.66 24.67
N VAL A 192 7.20 21.57 23.45
CA VAL A 192 7.22 22.63 22.44
C VAL A 192 5.79 22.86 21.96
N CYS A 193 5.30 24.08 22.14
CA CYS A 193 4.00 24.51 21.65
C CYS A 193 4.18 25.78 20.82
N PRO A 194 4.22 25.71 19.48
CA PRO A 194 4.15 26.90 18.65
C PRO A 194 2.92 27.74 19.02
N VAL A 195 3.04 29.07 19.04
CA VAL A 195 1.90 29.95 19.31
C VAL A 195 0.91 30.03 18.15
N LEU A 196 1.42 29.90 16.93
CA LEU A 196 0.69 29.93 15.68
C LEU A 196 1.24 28.84 14.75
N SER A 197 0.45 28.43 13.76
CA SER A 197 0.90 27.66 12.59
C SER A 197 0.79 28.53 11.34
N PHE A 198 1.86 28.55 10.54
CA PHE A 198 1.89 29.21 9.23
C PHE A 198 2.12 28.13 8.17
N ASP A 199 1.10 27.78 7.42
CA ASP A 199 1.15 26.72 6.42
C ASP A 199 0.12 26.99 5.31
N GLU A 200 -0.07 26.06 4.37
CA GLU A 200 -1.02 26.22 3.27
C GLU A 200 -2.47 26.48 3.75
N ARG A 201 -2.79 26.18 5.02
CA ARG A 201 -4.10 26.46 5.63
C ARG A 201 -4.22 27.90 6.16
N GLY A 202 -3.18 28.72 6.00
CA GLY A 202 -3.08 30.10 6.47
C GLY A 202 -2.45 30.26 7.85
N HIS A 203 -2.64 31.43 8.47
CA HIS A 203 -2.14 31.72 9.82
C HIS A 203 -3.19 31.38 10.88
N GLN A 204 -2.91 30.40 11.73
CA GLN A 204 -3.89 29.91 12.71
C GLN A 204 -3.28 29.85 14.11
N LYS A 205 -4.14 29.93 15.13
CA LYS A 205 -3.72 29.67 16.51
C LYS A 205 -3.41 28.19 16.67
N ASN A 206 -2.24 27.87 17.21
CA ASN A 206 -1.85 26.49 17.49
C ASN A 206 -2.03 26.14 18.97
N GLN A 207 -2.46 24.90 19.23
CA GLN A 207 -2.51 24.31 20.56
C GLN A 207 -1.78 22.95 20.63
N THR A 208 -1.31 22.44 19.49
CA THR A 208 -0.58 21.19 19.41
C THR A 208 0.76 21.31 20.14
N VAL A 209 1.02 20.35 21.02
CA VAL A 209 2.24 20.24 21.81
C VAL A 209 3.03 19.03 21.34
N TYR A 210 4.31 19.25 21.06
CA TYR A 210 5.30 18.23 20.76
C TYR A 210 6.16 18.03 21.99
N PHE A 211 6.42 16.79 22.38
CA PHE A 211 7.12 16.53 23.62
C PHE A 211 8.18 15.43 23.47
N VAL A 212 9.21 15.53 24.31
CA VAL A 212 10.22 14.48 24.50
C VAL A 212 10.47 14.33 25.99
N TYR A 213 10.21 13.14 26.53
CA TYR A 213 10.35 12.80 27.93
C TYR A 213 11.36 11.67 28.08
N GLY A 214 12.03 11.57 29.23
CA GLY A 214 12.91 10.44 29.49
C GLY A 214 13.10 10.15 30.97
N SER A 215 13.58 8.96 31.25
CA SER A 215 13.85 8.46 32.60
C SER A 215 14.91 7.36 32.58
N THR A 216 15.48 7.05 33.74
CA THR A 216 16.25 5.81 33.92
C THR A 216 15.31 4.60 33.91
N GLY A 217 15.85 3.38 33.85
CA GLY A 217 15.08 2.14 33.93
C GLY A 217 14.21 2.03 35.20
N GLU A 218 14.63 2.69 36.29
CA GLU A 218 13.92 2.75 37.58
C GLU A 218 12.97 3.96 37.70
N GLY A 219 12.89 4.81 36.66
CA GLY A 219 11.96 5.93 36.61
C GLY A 219 12.48 7.24 37.20
N GLU A 220 13.79 7.36 37.41
CA GLU A 220 14.41 8.60 37.86
C GLU A 220 14.48 9.61 36.71
N ALA A 221 14.32 10.89 37.06
CA ALA A 221 14.29 11.98 36.10
C ALA A 221 15.70 12.37 35.60
N PRO A 222 15.83 12.97 34.40
CA PRO A 222 17.07 13.61 33.98
C PRO A 222 17.47 14.75 34.91
N GLU A 223 18.77 14.99 35.08
CA GLU A 223 19.27 16.07 35.95
C GLU A 223 19.17 17.45 35.27
N LYS A 224 19.43 17.50 33.97
CA LYS A 224 19.54 18.74 33.19
C LYS A 224 19.03 18.57 31.76
N PHE A 225 18.66 19.68 31.13
CA PHE A 225 18.10 19.73 29.79
C PHE A 225 18.87 20.66 28.86
N TYR A 226 18.84 20.34 27.57
CA TYR A 226 19.29 21.17 26.45
C TYR A 226 18.09 21.38 25.50
N PRO A 227 17.12 22.22 25.88
CA PRO A 227 15.82 22.31 25.23
C PRO A 227 15.83 22.94 23.83
N THR A 228 16.96 23.49 23.38
CA THR A 228 17.11 24.11 22.05
C THR A 228 18.24 23.46 21.29
N THR A 229 18.11 23.45 19.95
CA THR A 229 19.16 22.94 19.06
C THR A 229 20.49 23.64 19.34
N GLU A 230 20.49 24.97 19.46
CA GLU A 230 21.68 25.78 19.72
C GLU A 230 22.38 25.41 21.05
N MET A 231 21.61 25.21 22.13
CA MET A 231 22.19 24.81 23.43
C MET A 231 22.82 23.42 23.37
N PHE A 232 22.25 22.52 22.58
CA PHE A 232 22.76 21.16 22.44
C PHE A 232 24.01 21.12 21.56
N ILE A 233 23.93 21.68 20.34
CA ILE A 233 25.03 21.58 19.37
C ILE A 233 26.19 22.51 19.71
N GLY A 234 25.92 23.69 20.27
CA GLY A 234 26.93 24.72 20.54
C GLY A 234 27.36 25.53 19.31
N GLU A 235 28.12 26.59 19.54
CA GLU A 235 28.61 27.46 18.47
C GLU A 235 29.54 26.70 17.51
N GLY A 236 29.24 26.72 16.21
CA GLY A 236 29.96 25.96 15.19
C GLY A 236 29.80 24.44 15.27
N GLY A 237 28.95 23.94 16.17
CA GLY A 237 28.73 22.52 16.38
C GLY A 237 27.67 21.90 15.47
N SER A 238 27.45 20.60 15.64
CA SER A 238 26.39 19.86 14.97
C SER A 238 25.91 18.70 15.83
N TYR A 239 24.79 18.07 15.45
CA TYR A 239 24.30 16.87 16.12
C TYR A 239 25.27 15.68 16.08
N LEU A 240 26.27 15.67 15.18
CA LEU A 240 27.31 14.63 15.13
C LEU A 240 28.48 14.87 16.09
N ASN A 241 28.64 16.10 16.60
CA ASN A 241 29.68 16.44 17.57
C ASN A 241 29.20 17.59 18.48
N PRO A 242 28.15 17.37 19.26
CA PRO A 242 27.50 18.44 20.02
C PRO A 242 28.39 18.89 21.19
N GLU A 243 28.52 20.22 21.36
CA GLU A 243 29.27 20.83 22.46
C GLU A 243 28.76 20.35 23.83
N ALA A 244 27.43 20.20 23.99
CA ALA A 244 26.82 19.72 25.23
C ALA A 244 27.38 18.37 25.68
N VAL A 245 27.67 17.46 24.74
CA VAL A 245 28.22 16.13 25.05
C VAL A 245 29.74 16.18 25.14
N ARG A 246 30.42 16.73 24.12
CA ARG A 246 31.89 16.71 24.06
C ARG A 246 32.54 17.47 25.22
N MET A 247 31.93 18.56 25.66
CA MET A 247 32.46 19.42 26.73
C MET A 247 31.75 19.19 28.07
N ASP A 248 30.70 18.36 28.13
CA ASP A 248 29.78 18.25 29.30
C ASP A 248 29.34 19.62 29.79
N LYS A 249 28.91 20.42 28.82
CA LYS A 249 28.47 21.79 29.07
C LYS A 249 27.26 21.76 29.98
N ASP A 250 27.18 22.72 30.88
CA ASP A 250 26.07 22.80 31.80
C ASP A 250 24.74 23.03 31.05
N GLY A 251 23.68 22.37 31.52
CA GLY A 251 22.32 22.48 30.98
C GLY A 251 21.44 23.38 31.84
N VAL A 252 20.14 23.35 31.57
CA VAL A 252 19.13 24.05 32.38
C VAL A 252 18.27 23.08 33.19
N LEU A 253 17.65 23.58 34.26
CA LEU A 253 16.78 22.80 35.14
C LEU A 253 15.35 22.73 34.61
N ALA A 254 14.55 21.83 35.20
CA ALA A 254 13.10 21.79 35.01
C ALA A 254 12.43 23.14 35.35
N GLY A 255 11.38 23.50 34.61
CA GLY A 255 10.66 24.77 34.76
C GLY A 255 11.22 25.93 33.93
N THR A 256 12.30 25.71 33.16
CA THR A 256 12.89 26.70 32.27
C THR A 256 11.99 26.94 31.06
N LYS A 257 11.78 28.20 30.70
CA LYS A 257 10.96 28.61 29.55
C LYS A 257 11.80 29.40 28.55
N LEU A 258 11.75 29.00 27.29
CA LEU A 258 12.44 29.66 26.18
C LEU A 258 11.45 29.87 25.03
N GLN A 259 11.75 30.82 24.14
CA GLN A 259 10.88 31.18 23.03
C GLN A 259 11.68 31.45 21.77
N GLY A 260 11.07 31.17 20.63
CA GLY A 260 11.55 31.59 19.32
C GLY A 260 12.87 30.97 18.87
N LYS A 261 13.08 29.69 19.17
CA LYS A 261 14.27 28.92 18.78
C LYS A 261 13.84 27.54 18.27
N GLU A 262 14.68 26.93 17.43
CA GLU A 262 14.55 25.51 17.12
C GLU A 262 14.79 24.68 18.39
N ALA A 263 13.95 23.66 18.59
CA ALA A 263 13.88 22.91 19.82
C ALA A 263 14.62 21.58 19.72
N ALA A 264 15.05 21.07 20.87
CA ALA A 264 15.60 19.73 21.00
C ALA A 264 15.11 19.11 22.31
N GLY A 265 14.73 17.84 22.29
CA GLY A 265 14.52 17.02 23.47
C GLY A 265 15.84 16.56 24.09
N GLY A 266 16.80 17.46 24.26
CA GLY A 266 18.11 17.16 24.83
C GLY A 266 18.03 17.01 26.34
N MET A 267 18.54 15.90 26.89
CA MET A 267 18.49 15.62 28.32
C MET A 267 19.73 14.86 28.79
N ARG A 268 20.26 15.27 29.94
CA ARG A 268 21.43 14.67 30.58
C ARG A 268 21.00 13.96 31.85
N PHE A 269 21.38 12.69 31.98
CA PHE A 269 21.14 11.88 33.17
C PHE A 269 22.30 11.98 34.16
N ALA A 270 22.08 11.52 35.40
CA ALA A 270 23.13 11.44 36.40
C ALA A 270 24.28 10.54 35.95
N PRO A 271 25.55 10.89 36.23
CA PRO A 271 26.66 9.99 35.98
C PRO A 271 26.54 8.71 36.81
N VAL A 272 26.87 7.57 36.21
CA VAL A 272 26.86 6.26 36.87
C VAL A 272 28.17 5.53 36.61
N THR A 273 28.62 4.76 37.61
CA THR A 273 29.77 3.86 37.47
C THR A 273 29.25 2.44 37.26
N LEU A 274 29.65 1.83 36.15
CA LEU A 274 29.27 0.46 35.79
C LEU A 274 30.44 -0.49 36.07
N LYS A 275 30.18 -1.56 36.81
CA LYS A 275 31.09 -2.70 36.96
C LYS A 275 31.21 -3.48 35.64
N PRO A 276 32.25 -4.33 35.50
CA PRO A 276 32.34 -5.24 34.36
C PRO A 276 31.03 -6.02 34.17
N GLN A 277 30.52 -6.02 32.94
CA GLN A 277 29.26 -6.66 32.55
C GLN A 277 27.98 -6.08 33.17
N GLU A 278 28.07 -4.98 33.91
CA GLU A 278 26.88 -4.29 34.44
C GLU A 278 26.18 -3.51 33.33
N THR A 279 24.84 -3.58 33.36
CA THR A 279 23.96 -2.90 32.41
C THR A 279 23.10 -1.88 33.12
N VAL A 280 22.95 -0.71 32.50
CA VAL A 280 21.98 0.32 32.91
C VAL A 280 21.04 0.65 31.74
N THR A 281 19.80 1.02 32.05
CA THR A 281 18.75 1.29 31.05
C THR A 281 18.29 2.74 31.13
N TYR A 282 17.99 3.33 29.97
CA TYR A 282 17.38 4.65 29.82
C TYR A 282 16.23 4.59 28.82
N LEU A 283 15.22 5.41 29.08
CA LEU A 283 13.98 5.45 28.33
C LEU A 283 13.78 6.86 27.78
N VAL A 284 13.37 6.95 26.52
CA VAL A 284 13.01 8.20 25.85
C VAL A 284 11.68 8.00 25.14
N LEU A 285 10.76 8.93 25.36
CA LEU A 285 9.41 8.94 24.80
C LEU A 285 9.24 10.24 24.02
N ALA A 286 8.74 10.17 22.79
CA ALA A 286 8.48 11.35 21.98
C ALA A 286 7.10 11.27 21.33
N GLY A 287 6.37 12.39 21.25
CA GLY A 287 5.04 12.36 20.67
C GLY A 287 4.39 13.72 20.49
N VAL A 288 3.13 13.66 20.05
CA VAL A 288 2.31 14.83 19.69
C VAL A 288 0.99 14.75 20.45
N SER A 289 0.54 15.86 21.03
CA SER A 289 -0.74 15.92 21.75
C SER A 289 -1.46 17.24 21.49
N GLY A 290 -2.77 17.17 21.27
CA GLY A 290 -3.65 18.34 21.27
C GLY A 290 -4.04 18.82 22.68
N GLU A 291 -3.78 18.01 23.71
CA GLU A 291 -4.21 18.28 25.09
C GLU A 291 -3.01 18.24 26.04
N LYS A 292 -2.38 19.41 26.23
CA LYS A 292 -1.18 19.56 27.09
C LYS A 292 -1.30 18.89 28.47
N GLN A 293 -2.50 18.92 29.06
CA GLN A 293 -2.77 18.39 30.40
C GLN A 293 -2.64 16.87 30.48
N ASN A 294 -2.76 16.15 29.36
CA ASN A 294 -2.70 14.69 29.31
C ASN A 294 -1.28 14.14 29.13
N ILE A 295 -0.30 14.96 28.76
CA ILE A 295 1.06 14.50 28.42
C ILE A 295 1.69 13.74 29.60
N GLU A 296 1.72 14.34 30.79
CA GLU A 296 2.30 13.71 31.99
C GLU A 296 1.55 12.41 32.37
N LYS A 297 0.21 12.41 32.27
CA LYS A 297 -0.60 11.23 32.55
C LYS A 297 -0.21 10.08 31.61
N MET A 298 -0.06 10.37 30.32
CA MET A 298 0.31 9.41 29.29
C MET A 298 1.75 8.92 29.45
N THR A 299 2.73 9.80 29.61
CA THR A 299 4.14 9.42 29.72
C THR A 299 4.47 8.68 31.02
N SER A 300 3.74 8.95 32.11
CA SER A 300 3.91 8.24 33.40
C SER A 300 3.63 6.73 33.32
N ALA A 301 2.82 6.28 32.35
CA ALA A 301 2.56 4.87 32.12
C ALA A 301 3.74 4.10 31.52
N TYR A 302 4.78 4.81 31.08
CA TYR A 302 5.96 4.31 30.35
C TYR A 302 7.28 4.72 31.02
N ARG A 303 7.26 4.98 32.33
CA ARG A 303 8.37 5.58 33.09
C ARG A 303 9.45 4.60 33.53
N THR A 304 9.16 3.30 33.55
CA THR A 304 10.09 2.25 34.03
C THR A 304 10.31 1.18 32.98
N LYS A 305 11.47 0.51 33.03
CA LYS A 305 11.83 -0.57 32.09
C LYS A 305 10.74 -1.62 32.01
N LYS A 306 10.23 -2.06 33.16
CA LYS A 306 9.14 -3.05 33.26
C LYS A 306 7.86 -2.61 32.53
N GLN A 307 7.51 -1.32 32.57
CA GLN A 307 6.36 -0.80 31.83
C GLN A 307 6.60 -0.82 30.32
N ILE A 308 7.80 -0.41 29.88
CA ILE A 308 8.19 -0.42 28.46
C ILE A 308 8.23 -1.85 27.91
N GLU A 309 8.84 -2.80 28.60
CA GLU A 309 8.91 -4.20 28.16
C GLU A 309 7.51 -4.81 28.04
N LYS A 310 6.61 -4.52 28.99
CA LYS A 310 5.21 -4.95 28.90
C LYS A 310 4.52 -4.36 27.66
N ALA A 311 4.74 -3.08 27.37
CA ALA A 311 4.18 -2.45 26.18
C ALA A 311 4.79 -3.00 24.89
N PHE A 312 6.08 -3.28 24.89
CA PHE A 312 6.80 -3.84 23.75
C PHE A 312 6.28 -5.23 23.38
N GLU A 313 6.11 -6.13 24.36
CA GLU A 313 5.51 -7.44 24.12
C GLU A 313 4.06 -7.35 23.64
N ALA A 314 3.29 -6.37 24.15
CA ALA A 314 1.94 -6.10 23.65
C ALA A 314 1.95 -5.63 22.19
N VAL A 315 2.87 -4.75 21.79
CA VAL A 315 3.06 -4.28 20.42
C VAL A 315 3.41 -5.43 19.49
N LYS A 316 4.40 -6.26 19.85
CA LYS A 316 4.78 -7.45 19.08
C LYS A 316 3.59 -8.36 18.85
N LYS A 317 2.88 -8.70 19.94
CA LYS A 317 1.71 -9.57 19.86
C LYS A 317 0.60 -8.96 18.99
N HIS A 318 0.30 -7.68 19.17
CA HIS A 318 -0.75 -6.99 18.42
C HIS A 318 -0.52 -7.08 16.91
N TRP A 319 0.68 -6.73 16.44
CA TRP A 319 0.98 -6.73 15.01
C TRP A 319 1.12 -8.15 14.43
N THR A 320 1.69 -9.09 15.18
CA THR A 320 1.72 -10.50 14.75
C THR A 320 0.31 -11.09 14.65
N ASP A 321 -0.59 -10.78 15.58
CA ASP A 321 -2.00 -11.23 15.51
C ASP A 321 -2.77 -10.56 14.36
N LYS A 322 -2.39 -9.32 13.99
CA LYS A 322 -3.00 -8.56 12.88
C LYS A 322 -2.73 -9.21 11.52
N VAL A 323 -1.56 -9.85 11.36
CA VAL A 323 -1.21 -10.65 10.17
C VAL A 323 -1.74 -12.06 10.37
N ASN A 324 -3.02 -12.27 10.07
CA ASN A 324 -3.75 -13.52 10.31
C ASN A 324 -3.69 -14.53 9.15
N VAL A 325 -2.75 -14.33 8.22
CA VAL A 325 -2.47 -15.26 7.11
C VAL A 325 -1.06 -15.80 7.27
N ASP A 326 -0.91 -17.13 7.22
CA ASP A 326 0.39 -17.79 7.23
C ASP A 326 0.50 -18.78 6.06
N PHE A 327 1.63 -18.73 5.37
CA PHE A 327 1.99 -19.71 4.35
C PHE A 327 3.00 -20.70 4.92
N SER A 328 2.99 -21.92 4.40
CA SER A 328 3.99 -22.95 4.68
C SER A 328 4.35 -23.63 3.37
N THR A 329 5.47 -23.23 2.79
CA THR A 329 6.01 -23.78 1.54
C THR A 329 7.26 -24.61 1.82
N GLY A 330 7.93 -25.07 0.76
CA GLY A 330 9.22 -25.75 0.89
C GLY A 330 10.38 -24.87 1.39
N ASP A 331 10.22 -23.54 1.47
CA ASP A 331 11.26 -22.60 1.92
C ASP A 331 10.75 -21.63 2.99
N THR A 332 11.26 -21.77 4.21
CA THR A 332 10.88 -20.91 5.35
C THR A 332 11.28 -19.43 5.18
N ASN A 333 12.24 -19.11 4.32
CA ASN A 333 12.57 -17.72 4.00
C ASN A 333 11.49 -17.10 3.10
N ILE A 334 10.99 -17.86 2.13
CA ILE A 334 9.85 -17.45 1.29
C ILE A 334 8.63 -17.24 2.18
N ASP A 335 8.32 -18.17 3.09
CA ASP A 335 7.20 -18.05 4.03
C ASP A 335 7.26 -16.75 4.85
N ASN A 336 8.44 -16.40 5.37
CA ASN A 336 8.64 -15.16 6.11
C ASN A 336 8.53 -13.91 5.23
N TYR A 337 9.00 -13.94 3.98
CA TYR A 337 8.79 -12.84 3.03
C TYR A 337 7.31 -12.65 2.69
N LEU A 338 6.57 -13.74 2.45
CA LEU A 338 5.12 -13.71 2.23
C LEU A 338 4.40 -13.11 3.43
N LYS A 339 4.87 -13.35 4.66
CA LYS A 339 4.33 -12.73 5.88
C LYS A 339 4.55 -11.21 5.91
N TRP A 340 5.72 -10.72 5.48
CA TRP A 340 5.94 -9.27 5.30
C TRP A 340 5.06 -8.68 4.20
N ILE A 341 4.87 -9.39 3.09
CA ILE A 341 3.96 -8.98 2.01
C ILE A 341 2.52 -8.87 2.53
N CYS A 342 2.06 -9.82 3.35
CA CYS A 342 0.74 -9.76 3.98
C CYS A 342 0.60 -8.62 5.00
N PHE A 343 1.71 -8.09 5.52
CA PHE A 343 1.69 -6.95 6.43
C PHE A 343 1.60 -5.60 5.70
N GLN A 344 2.08 -5.51 4.46
CA GLN A 344 2.09 -4.26 3.70
C GLN A 344 0.72 -3.59 3.49
N PRO A 345 -0.40 -4.31 3.26
CA PRO A 345 -1.72 -3.68 3.20
C PRO A 345 -2.09 -2.92 4.48
N VAL A 346 -1.68 -3.43 5.66
CA VAL A 346 -1.86 -2.74 6.93
C VAL A 346 -1.06 -1.44 6.97
N LEU A 347 0.20 -1.48 6.49
CA LEU A 347 1.06 -0.30 6.37
C LEU A 347 0.47 0.74 5.41
N ARG A 348 0.03 0.33 4.22
CA ARG A 348 -0.59 1.23 3.22
C ARG A 348 -1.76 2.00 3.83
N ARG A 349 -2.63 1.32 4.59
CA ARG A 349 -3.78 1.94 5.27
C ARG A 349 -3.36 2.94 6.35
N ILE A 350 -2.39 2.58 7.19
CA ILE A 350 -1.92 3.47 8.28
C ILE A 350 -1.25 4.71 7.71
N TYR A 351 -0.40 4.53 6.70
CA TYR A 351 0.39 5.62 6.11
C TYR A 351 -0.36 6.41 5.03
N GLY A 352 -1.44 5.89 4.45
CA GLY A 352 -2.20 6.55 3.38
C GLY A 352 -1.32 6.79 2.15
N CYS A 353 -0.53 5.78 1.75
CA CYS A 353 0.45 5.85 0.65
C CYS A 353 1.37 7.10 0.69
N SER A 354 1.70 7.56 1.90
CA SER A 354 2.42 8.80 2.17
C SER A 354 3.46 8.57 3.27
N PHE A 355 4.21 9.62 3.63
CA PHE A 355 4.88 9.66 4.94
C PHE A 355 5.97 8.58 5.16
N LEU A 356 6.56 8.06 4.09
CA LEU A 356 7.83 7.32 4.15
C LEU A 356 8.84 8.02 3.24
N PRO A 357 10.16 7.84 3.42
CA PRO A 357 11.17 8.66 2.74
C PRO A 357 11.09 8.69 1.22
N TYR A 358 10.67 7.62 0.54
CA TYR A 358 10.42 7.67 -0.91
C TYR A 358 9.06 8.30 -1.26
N HIS A 359 8.07 8.24 -0.36
CA HIS A 359 6.71 8.77 -0.53
C HIS A 359 6.62 10.22 -0.03
N ASP A 360 7.51 11.07 -0.53
CA ASP A 360 7.74 12.44 -0.05
C ASP A 360 6.72 13.48 -0.57
N TYR A 361 5.88 13.11 -1.54
CA TYR A 361 4.80 13.94 -2.08
C TYR A 361 3.45 13.72 -1.39
N GLY A 362 3.27 12.57 -0.72
CA GLY A 362 1.99 12.16 -0.19
C GLY A 362 1.57 12.97 1.05
N LYS A 363 0.33 13.46 1.07
CA LYS A 363 -0.23 14.25 2.19
C LYS A 363 -1.16 13.43 3.11
N GLY A 364 -1.15 12.10 3.01
CA GLY A 364 -1.94 11.17 3.82
C GLY A 364 -3.41 11.01 3.39
N GLY A 365 -3.78 11.59 2.25
CA GLY A 365 -5.09 11.38 1.64
C GLY A 365 -5.23 10.00 1.00
N ARG A 366 -6.45 9.66 0.59
CA ARG A 366 -6.75 8.47 -0.23
C ARG A 366 -7.23 8.93 -1.61
N GLY A 367 -6.84 8.19 -2.64
CA GLY A 367 -7.42 8.29 -3.98
C GLY A 367 -8.60 7.34 -4.16
N TRP A 368 -9.26 7.44 -5.32
CA TRP A 368 -10.37 6.55 -5.67
C TRP A 368 -9.95 5.07 -5.70
N ARG A 369 -8.82 4.73 -6.33
CA ARG A 369 -8.31 3.34 -6.40
C ARG A 369 -8.05 2.75 -5.01
N ASP A 370 -7.59 3.56 -4.05
CA ASP A 370 -7.30 3.12 -2.68
C ASP A 370 -8.56 2.58 -1.99
N LEU A 371 -9.71 3.22 -2.20
CA LEU A 371 -10.99 2.81 -1.62
C LEU A 371 -11.35 1.36 -1.95
N TRP A 372 -11.03 0.93 -3.17
CA TRP A 372 -11.32 -0.40 -3.69
C TRP A 372 -10.20 -1.38 -3.37
N GLN A 373 -8.95 -0.97 -3.55
CA GLN A 373 -7.80 -1.83 -3.34
C GLN A 373 -7.59 -2.20 -1.86
N ASP A 374 -7.90 -1.29 -0.94
CA ASP A 374 -7.87 -1.58 0.50
C ASP A 374 -8.85 -2.70 0.86
N CYS A 375 -10.00 -2.78 0.17
CA CYS A 375 -10.98 -3.84 0.40
C CYS A 375 -10.45 -5.23 0.03
N LEU A 376 -9.53 -5.37 -0.93
CA LEU A 376 -8.98 -6.67 -1.34
C LEU A 376 -8.31 -7.40 -0.17
N ALA A 377 -7.43 -6.69 0.55
CA ALA A 377 -6.73 -7.27 1.69
C ALA A 377 -7.66 -7.40 2.91
N LEU A 378 -8.52 -6.41 3.15
CA LEU A 378 -9.45 -6.43 4.28
C LEU A 378 -10.49 -7.56 4.18
N LEU A 379 -10.89 -7.96 2.98
CA LEU A 379 -11.78 -9.12 2.80
C LEU A 379 -11.21 -10.40 3.38
N ILE A 380 -9.88 -10.54 3.41
CA ILE A 380 -9.19 -11.69 3.95
C ILE A 380 -8.83 -11.46 5.42
N MET A 381 -8.34 -10.27 5.75
CA MET A 381 -7.78 -9.98 7.08
C MET A 381 -8.82 -9.49 8.09
N GLU A 382 -9.73 -8.61 7.69
CA GLU A 382 -10.72 -7.93 8.56
C GLU A 382 -12.09 -7.75 7.86
N PRO A 383 -12.77 -8.83 7.43
CA PRO A 383 -13.92 -8.74 6.50
C PRO A 383 -15.12 -7.93 7.03
N SER A 384 -15.25 -7.79 8.35
CA SER A 384 -16.40 -7.17 9.00
C SER A 384 -16.68 -5.71 8.60
N VAL A 385 -15.66 -4.96 8.15
CA VAL A 385 -15.81 -3.54 7.77
C VAL A 385 -16.07 -3.34 6.28
N VAL A 386 -15.77 -4.35 5.45
CA VAL A 386 -15.70 -4.18 3.99
C VAL A 386 -17.06 -3.87 3.38
N ARG A 387 -18.15 -4.50 3.87
CA ARG A 387 -19.49 -4.27 3.33
C ARG A 387 -19.85 -2.79 3.33
N GLN A 388 -19.69 -2.13 4.47
CA GLN A 388 -20.03 -0.70 4.59
C GLN A 388 -19.06 0.17 3.80
N MET A 389 -17.78 -0.20 3.71
CA MET A 389 -16.82 0.51 2.87
C MET A 389 -17.26 0.50 1.40
N ILE A 390 -17.62 -0.66 0.85
CA ILE A 390 -18.10 -0.79 -0.55
C ILE A 390 -19.34 0.09 -0.76
N VAL A 391 -20.34 -0.01 0.13
CA VAL A 391 -21.56 0.80 0.06
C VAL A 391 -21.23 2.30 0.06
N ASP A 392 -20.39 2.76 0.97
CA ASP A 392 -20.02 4.17 1.08
C ASP A 392 -19.18 4.64 -0.12
N ASN A 393 -18.34 3.78 -0.69
CA ASN A 393 -17.50 4.09 -1.85
C ASN A 393 -18.34 4.41 -3.09
N TYR A 394 -19.43 3.66 -3.32
CA TYR A 394 -20.35 3.93 -4.45
C TYR A 394 -21.01 5.31 -4.35
N GLY A 395 -21.07 5.90 -3.15
CA GLY A 395 -21.55 7.27 -2.95
C GLY A 395 -20.75 8.34 -3.71
N GLY A 396 -19.55 8.01 -4.20
CA GLY A 396 -18.68 8.90 -4.96
C GLY A 396 -18.90 8.88 -6.48
N VAL A 397 -19.75 8.00 -7.01
CA VAL A 397 -20.04 7.90 -8.46
C VAL A 397 -20.96 9.05 -8.90
N ARG A 398 -20.72 9.61 -10.08
CA ARG A 398 -21.58 10.62 -10.74
C ARG A 398 -22.55 9.97 -11.72
N MET A 399 -23.64 10.67 -12.05
CA MET A 399 -24.65 10.17 -13.01
C MET A 399 -24.15 10.02 -14.46
N ASP A 400 -22.92 10.43 -14.77
CA ASP A 400 -22.25 10.21 -16.06
C ASP A 400 -21.27 9.01 -16.05
N GLY A 401 -21.27 8.23 -14.97
CA GLY A 401 -20.42 7.05 -14.79
C GLY A 401 -18.99 7.36 -14.36
N THR A 402 -18.61 8.64 -14.18
CA THR A 402 -17.34 9.02 -13.53
C THR A 402 -17.49 9.06 -12.02
N ASN A 403 -16.49 9.58 -11.30
CA ASN A 403 -16.48 9.60 -9.84
C ASN A 403 -15.68 10.78 -9.27
N ALA A 404 -15.94 11.11 -8.01
CA ALA A 404 -15.11 12.00 -7.22
C ALA A 404 -13.68 11.44 -7.09
N THR A 405 -12.69 12.33 -7.16
CA THR A 405 -11.26 11.99 -7.11
C THR A 405 -10.57 12.47 -5.83
N ILE A 406 -11.24 13.32 -5.05
CA ILE A 406 -10.78 13.81 -3.75
C ILE A 406 -11.61 13.17 -2.64
N ILE A 407 -10.98 12.31 -1.86
CA ILE A 407 -11.61 11.60 -0.75
C ILE A 407 -11.44 12.41 0.54
N GLY A 408 -12.55 12.58 1.26
CA GLY A 408 -12.58 13.27 2.54
C GLY A 408 -11.98 12.46 3.69
N SER A 409 -11.96 13.09 4.86
CA SER A 409 -11.41 12.48 6.08
C SER A 409 -12.31 11.38 6.66
N ARG A 410 -13.62 11.45 6.40
CA ARG A 410 -14.61 10.48 6.87
C ARG A 410 -14.94 9.45 5.79
N GLN A 411 -15.34 8.25 6.22
CA GLN A 411 -15.83 7.22 5.31
C GLN A 411 -17.08 7.74 4.56
N GLY A 412 -17.15 7.52 3.25
CA GLY A 412 -18.22 8.01 2.38
C GLY A 412 -18.21 9.52 2.13
N GLU A 413 -17.16 10.25 2.55
CA GLU A 413 -17.03 11.68 2.31
C GLU A 413 -16.23 11.93 1.02
N PHE A 414 -16.81 12.68 0.11
CA PHE A 414 -16.20 13.08 -1.16
C PHE A 414 -16.26 14.60 -1.31
N ILE A 415 -15.20 15.18 -1.86
CA ILE A 415 -15.01 16.62 -1.94
C ILE A 415 -14.96 17.04 -3.42
N ALA A 416 -15.71 18.09 -3.76
CA ALA A 416 -15.63 18.72 -5.07
C ALA A 416 -14.25 19.38 -5.28
N ASP A 417 -13.69 19.27 -6.49
CA ASP A 417 -12.46 19.97 -6.82
C ASP A 417 -12.70 21.49 -6.81
N ARG A 418 -11.98 22.21 -5.94
CA ARG A 418 -12.13 23.66 -5.75
C ARG A 418 -11.27 24.49 -6.69
N ASN A 419 -10.31 23.87 -7.36
CA ASN A 419 -9.36 24.52 -8.25
C ASN A 419 -9.78 24.38 -9.72
N ASN A 420 -10.95 23.81 -9.98
CA ASN A 420 -11.49 23.61 -11.32
C ASN A 420 -10.57 22.74 -12.21
N ILE A 421 -9.85 21.79 -11.59
CA ILE A 421 -9.03 20.82 -12.30
C ILE A 421 -9.91 19.60 -12.61
N THR A 422 -10.18 19.34 -13.88
CA THR A 422 -10.82 18.10 -14.30
C THR A 422 -9.80 16.98 -14.28
N ARG A 423 -10.12 15.89 -13.59
CA ARG A 423 -9.37 14.64 -13.69
C ARG A 423 -10.32 13.48 -13.83
N VAL A 424 -10.27 12.82 -14.97
CA VAL A 424 -11.01 11.59 -15.25
C VAL A 424 -10.00 10.54 -15.64
N TRP A 425 -9.91 9.51 -14.80
CA TRP A 425 -9.16 8.31 -15.10
C TRP A 425 -10.12 7.25 -15.58
N MET A 426 -9.89 6.75 -16.79
CA MET A 426 -10.87 5.91 -17.48
C MET A 426 -11.00 4.53 -16.83
N ASP A 427 -10.00 4.06 -16.08
CA ASP A 427 -10.02 2.79 -15.34
C ASP A 427 -10.83 2.84 -14.03
N HIS A 428 -11.17 4.04 -13.55
CA HIS A 428 -11.84 4.18 -12.25
C HIS A 428 -13.20 3.48 -12.17
N ALA A 429 -13.89 3.27 -13.29
CA ALA A 429 -15.16 2.54 -13.35
C ALA A 429 -14.98 1.01 -13.46
N PHE A 430 -13.77 0.50 -13.70
CA PHE A 430 -13.46 -0.93 -13.77
C PHE A 430 -13.36 -1.56 -12.36
N TRP A 431 -12.53 -0.99 -11.49
CA TRP A 431 -12.21 -1.53 -10.16
C TRP A 431 -13.38 -1.71 -9.17
N PRO A 432 -14.42 -0.85 -9.15
CA PRO A 432 -15.55 -0.98 -8.23
C PRO A 432 -16.22 -2.34 -8.34
N PHE A 433 -16.51 -2.78 -9.57
CA PHE A 433 -17.15 -4.07 -9.79
C PHE A 433 -16.23 -5.25 -9.49
N VAL A 434 -14.96 -5.21 -9.90
CA VAL A 434 -13.97 -6.27 -9.60
C VAL A 434 -13.89 -6.52 -8.09
N THR A 435 -13.82 -5.45 -7.30
CA THR A 435 -13.75 -5.53 -5.84
C THR A 435 -15.07 -6.01 -5.23
N THR A 436 -16.20 -5.53 -5.76
CA THR A 436 -17.54 -5.96 -5.30
C THR A 436 -17.77 -7.42 -5.63
N LYS A 437 -17.38 -7.90 -6.80
CA LYS A 437 -17.45 -9.31 -7.19
C LYS A 437 -16.65 -10.18 -6.22
N LEU A 438 -15.41 -9.79 -5.89
CA LEU A 438 -14.63 -10.50 -4.87
C LEU A 438 -15.37 -10.54 -3.51
N TYR A 439 -16.00 -9.43 -3.11
CA TYR A 439 -16.84 -9.41 -1.90
C TYR A 439 -18.02 -10.39 -1.99
N LEU A 440 -18.74 -10.41 -3.12
CA LEU A 440 -19.85 -11.34 -3.36
C LEU A 440 -19.38 -12.79 -3.29
N ASP A 441 -18.25 -13.10 -3.92
CA ASP A 441 -17.67 -14.43 -3.98
C ASP A 441 -17.24 -14.91 -2.58
N GLN A 442 -16.58 -14.05 -1.81
CA GLN A 442 -16.09 -14.38 -0.46
C GLN A 442 -17.22 -14.50 0.58
N THR A 443 -18.31 -13.74 0.44
CA THR A 443 -19.34 -13.62 1.48
C THR A 443 -20.67 -14.27 1.13
N GLY A 444 -20.99 -14.36 -0.15
CA GLY A 444 -22.31 -14.71 -0.67
C GLY A 444 -23.41 -13.67 -0.39
N ASP A 445 -23.04 -12.45 0.03
CA ASP A 445 -23.98 -11.36 0.30
C ASP A 445 -24.41 -10.65 -0.98
N LEU A 446 -25.36 -11.24 -1.70
CA LEU A 446 -25.94 -10.66 -2.92
C LEU A 446 -26.83 -9.43 -2.65
N ASP A 447 -27.34 -9.28 -1.43
CA ASP A 447 -28.25 -8.18 -1.08
C ASP A 447 -27.55 -6.82 -1.16
N ILE A 448 -26.20 -6.77 -1.05
CA ILE A 448 -25.42 -5.55 -1.26
C ILE A 448 -25.74 -4.89 -2.61
N LEU A 449 -26.02 -5.66 -3.67
CA LEU A 449 -26.31 -5.11 -5.00
C LEU A 449 -27.60 -4.28 -5.02
N LEU A 450 -28.49 -4.48 -4.05
CA LEU A 450 -29.79 -3.81 -3.93
C LEU A 450 -29.75 -2.64 -2.93
N GLU A 451 -28.65 -2.45 -2.21
CA GLU A 451 -28.46 -1.31 -1.30
C GLU A 451 -28.56 -0.01 -2.08
N LYS A 452 -29.32 0.95 -1.53
CA LYS A 452 -29.56 2.24 -2.18
C LYS A 452 -28.60 3.30 -1.65
N VAL A 453 -27.84 3.91 -2.55
CA VAL A 453 -26.84 4.95 -2.25
C VAL A 453 -27.03 6.16 -3.17
N THR A 454 -26.48 7.29 -2.76
CA THR A 454 -26.60 8.56 -3.49
C THR A 454 -25.52 8.69 -4.55
N TYR A 455 -25.80 9.38 -5.64
CA TYR A 455 -24.75 9.82 -6.58
C TYR A 455 -24.10 11.13 -6.13
N PHE A 456 -22.79 11.22 -6.30
CA PHE A 456 -22.02 12.45 -6.12
C PHE A 456 -22.37 13.48 -7.20
N LYS A 457 -22.39 14.76 -6.82
CA LYS A 457 -22.63 15.87 -7.71
C LYS A 457 -21.71 17.03 -7.39
N ASP A 458 -21.11 17.63 -8.42
CA ASP A 458 -20.35 18.86 -8.35
C ASP A 458 -20.51 19.62 -9.68
N LEU A 459 -19.63 20.60 -9.91
CA LEU A 459 -19.60 21.39 -11.13
C LEU A 459 -19.32 20.54 -12.39
N GLN A 460 -18.58 19.44 -12.25
CA GLN A 460 -18.18 18.62 -13.40
C GLN A 460 -19.36 17.81 -13.93
N THR A 461 -19.47 17.74 -15.26
CA THR A 461 -20.50 16.95 -15.96
C THR A 461 -19.95 16.46 -17.29
N LYS A 462 -20.73 15.64 -18.00
CA LYS A 462 -20.36 15.03 -19.29
C LYS A 462 -18.99 14.38 -19.24
N ARG A 463 -18.76 13.59 -18.18
CA ARG A 463 -17.52 12.85 -17.95
C ARG A 463 -16.30 13.77 -17.91
N GLY A 464 -16.46 14.94 -17.29
CA GLY A 464 -15.40 15.94 -17.12
C GLY A 464 -15.19 16.88 -18.32
N THR A 465 -15.92 16.71 -19.43
CA THR A 465 -15.75 17.54 -20.63
C THR A 465 -16.58 18.84 -20.61
N ALA A 466 -17.47 19.00 -19.63
CA ALA A 466 -18.29 20.21 -19.47
C ALA A 466 -18.54 20.57 -18.00
N HIS A 467 -19.12 21.74 -17.78
CA HIS A 467 -19.56 22.22 -16.47
C HIS A 467 -21.07 22.43 -16.41
N ASP A 468 -21.67 22.05 -15.29
CA ASP A 468 -23.07 22.39 -14.98
C ASP A 468 -23.17 23.81 -14.45
N ASN A 469 -23.54 24.75 -15.32
CA ASN A 469 -23.67 26.17 -14.98
C ASN A 469 -24.80 26.48 -13.98
N ASN A 470 -25.68 25.52 -13.68
CA ASN A 470 -26.74 25.67 -12.69
C ASN A 470 -26.33 25.13 -11.31
N TRP A 471 -25.17 24.47 -11.18
CA TRP A 471 -24.66 24.01 -9.90
C TRP A 471 -23.97 25.14 -9.14
N ASP A 472 -24.24 25.22 -7.84
CA ASP A 472 -23.54 26.09 -6.91
C ASP A 472 -23.34 25.40 -5.55
N HIS A 473 -22.68 26.06 -4.61
CA HIS A 473 -22.47 25.50 -3.27
C HIS A 473 -23.77 25.27 -2.48
N ALA A 474 -24.87 25.96 -2.80
CA ALA A 474 -26.15 25.78 -2.13
C ALA A 474 -26.87 24.50 -2.59
N TYR A 475 -26.62 24.04 -3.82
CA TYR A 475 -27.10 22.76 -4.32
C TYR A 475 -26.62 21.58 -3.45
N GLY A 476 -25.36 21.63 -3.02
CA GLY A 476 -24.67 20.59 -2.27
C GLY A 476 -23.92 19.60 -3.17
N ASN A 477 -23.55 18.44 -2.63
CA ASN A 477 -22.70 17.45 -3.32
C ASN A 477 -23.40 16.12 -3.66
N LYS A 478 -24.74 16.11 -3.67
CA LYS A 478 -25.55 14.92 -3.93
C LYS A 478 -26.53 15.19 -5.06
N GLN A 479 -26.59 14.28 -6.03
CA GLN A 479 -27.50 14.38 -7.17
C GLN A 479 -28.94 14.51 -6.70
N ARG A 480 -29.69 15.41 -7.35
CA ARG A 480 -31.11 15.62 -7.10
C ARG A 480 -31.97 15.27 -8.30
N THR A 481 -33.24 15.04 -7.99
CA THR A 481 -34.35 14.92 -8.94
C THR A 481 -34.88 16.30 -9.33
N ALA A 482 -35.66 16.39 -10.41
CA ALA A 482 -36.32 17.61 -10.85
C ALA A 482 -37.26 18.21 -9.79
N GLY A 483 -37.77 17.37 -8.88
CA GLY A 483 -38.55 17.79 -7.71
C GLY A 483 -37.71 18.29 -6.51
N GLY A 484 -36.38 18.33 -6.63
CA GLY A 484 -35.45 18.81 -5.60
C GLY A 484 -35.02 17.78 -4.55
N ASN A 485 -35.58 16.56 -4.57
CA ASN A 485 -35.22 15.48 -3.66
C ASN A 485 -33.88 14.85 -4.05
N ILE A 486 -33.10 14.38 -3.07
CA ILE A 486 -31.88 13.61 -3.31
C ILE A 486 -32.25 12.29 -4.01
N TYR A 487 -31.52 11.96 -5.07
CA TYR A 487 -31.70 10.71 -5.82
C TYR A 487 -30.89 9.56 -5.18
N PHE A 488 -31.48 8.37 -5.16
CA PHE A 488 -30.87 7.15 -4.64
C PHE A 488 -31.01 6.02 -5.67
N GLY A 489 -29.88 5.49 -6.12
CA GLY A 489 -29.80 4.32 -7.00
C GLY A 489 -29.32 3.09 -6.24
N THR A 490 -29.62 1.90 -6.75
CA THR A 490 -29.03 0.67 -6.20
C THR A 490 -27.55 0.58 -6.52
N ILE A 491 -26.75 -0.16 -5.76
CA ILE A 491 -25.35 -0.43 -6.11
C ILE A 491 -25.24 -1.07 -7.51
N LEU A 492 -26.17 -1.94 -7.87
CA LEU A 492 -26.26 -2.50 -9.22
C LEU A 492 -26.50 -1.43 -10.29
N GLU A 493 -27.34 -0.42 -10.03
CA GLU A 493 -27.51 0.74 -10.93
C GLU A 493 -26.18 1.49 -11.12
N HIS A 494 -25.42 1.70 -10.04
CA HIS A 494 -24.12 2.37 -10.10
C HIS A 494 -23.12 1.56 -10.95
N ILE A 495 -23.04 0.25 -10.73
CA ILE A 495 -22.18 -0.67 -11.51
C ILE A 495 -22.55 -0.64 -12.99
N LEU A 496 -23.84 -0.78 -13.32
CA LEU A 496 -24.33 -0.77 -14.69
C LEU A 496 -24.02 0.57 -15.36
N LEU A 497 -24.28 1.67 -14.68
CA LEU A 497 -24.02 3.01 -15.20
C LEU A 497 -22.54 3.21 -15.56
N GLN A 498 -21.64 2.88 -14.64
CA GLN A 498 -20.20 3.03 -14.83
C GLN A 498 -19.70 2.30 -16.08
N ASN A 499 -20.10 1.03 -16.25
CA ASN A 499 -19.64 0.18 -17.35
C ASN A 499 -20.34 0.50 -18.68
N LEU A 500 -21.64 0.83 -18.65
CA LEU A 500 -22.38 1.20 -19.86
C LEU A 500 -21.93 2.57 -20.40
N CYS A 501 -21.71 3.57 -19.55
CA CYS A 501 -21.19 4.86 -20.01
C CYS A 501 -19.79 4.69 -20.64
N ALA A 502 -18.92 3.87 -20.04
CA ALA A 502 -17.60 3.59 -20.61
C ALA A 502 -17.67 2.92 -22.00
N PHE A 503 -18.61 2.00 -22.23
CA PHE A 503 -18.81 1.36 -23.55
C PHE A 503 -19.05 2.34 -24.70
N TYR A 504 -19.74 3.46 -24.42
CA TYR A 504 -20.06 4.47 -25.44
C TYR A 504 -19.00 5.57 -25.56
N ASP A 505 -18.06 5.65 -24.63
CA ASP A 505 -17.05 6.69 -24.51
C ASP A 505 -15.79 6.33 -25.30
N VAL A 506 -15.92 6.32 -26.62
CA VAL A 506 -14.89 5.81 -27.55
C VAL A 506 -14.20 6.90 -28.36
N GLY A 507 -12.97 6.64 -28.81
CA GLY A 507 -12.22 7.50 -29.73
C GLY A 507 -12.46 7.18 -31.21
N GLU A 508 -11.51 7.58 -32.06
CA GLU A 508 -11.58 7.43 -33.53
C GLU A 508 -11.43 5.95 -33.95
N HIS A 509 -10.73 5.14 -33.17
CA HIS A 509 -10.51 3.70 -33.43
C HIS A 509 -11.55 2.79 -32.77
N ASN A 510 -12.59 3.40 -32.17
CA ASN A 510 -13.68 2.74 -31.48
C ASN A 510 -13.26 2.01 -30.18
N GLU A 511 -12.10 2.38 -29.62
CA GLU A 511 -11.60 1.96 -28.32
C GLU A 511 -11.93 3.03 -27.27
N MET A 512 -11.93 2.67 -25.99
CA MET A 512 -12.34 3.61 -24.94
C MET A 512 -11.32 4.74 -24.78
N ARG A 513 -11.82 5.98 -24.69
CA ARG A 513 -10.95 7.17 -24.55
C ARG A 513 -10.11 7.09 -23.28
N LEU A 514 -8.84 7.49 -23.40
CA LEU A 514 -7.88 7.51 -22.30
C LEU A 514 -8.20 8.62 -21.28
N HIS A 515 -8.76 9.74 -21.75
CA HIS A 515 -8.98 10.95 -20.95
C HIS A 515 -7.69 11.40 -20.24
N GLY A 516 -7.70 11.47 -18.91
CA GLY A 516 -6.57 11.95 -18.12
C GLY A 516 -5.51 10.89 -17.83
N ALA A 517 -5.84 9.60 -17.95
CA ALA A 517 -4.98 8.41 -17.86
C ALA A 517 -5.85 7.16 -17.60
N ASP A 518 -5.23 5.99 -17.64
CA ASP A 518 -5.77 4.75 -17.06
C ASP A 518 -5.00 4.41 -15.76
N TRP A 519 -4.84 3.13 -15.41
CA TRP A 519 -4.02 2.69 -14.27
C TRP A 519 -2.62 3.32 -14.25
N ASN A 520 -2.01 3.55 -15.41
CA ASN A 520 -0.74 4.25 -15.48
C ASN A 520 -0.98 5.76 -15.42
N ASP A 521 -0.81 6.32 -14.22
CA ASP A 521 -1.02 7.74 -13.95
C ASP A 521 -0.17 8.68 -14.81
N ALA A 522 0.89 8.18 -15.43
CA ALA A 522 1.84 8.95 -16.22
C ALA A 522 1.57 8.88 -17.75
N LEU A 523 0.46 8.25 -18.18
CA LEU A 523 -0.12 8.35 -19.52
C LEU A 523 -1.16 9.50 -19.59
N ASP A 524 -0.73 10.71 -19.25
CA ASP A 524 -1.60 11.84 -18.90
C ASP A 524 -1.67 12.96 -19.95
N MET A 525 -1.11 12.74 -21.13
CA MET A 525 -0.96 13.80 -22.15
C MET A 525 -1.70 13.50 -23.46
N ALA A 526 -2.59 12.50 -23.47
CA ALA A 526 -3.40 12.12 -24.63
C ALA A 526 -4.92 12.30 -24.46
N TRP A 527 -5.32 13.43 -23.88
CA TRP A 527 -6.73 13.75 -23.61
C TRP A 527 -7.63 13.81 -24.86
N GLU A 528 -7.13 14.34 -25.98
CA GLU A 528 -7.96 14.65 -27.15
C GLU A 528 -8.26 13.41 -28.00
N LYS A 529 -7.25 12.56 -28.22
CA LYS A 529 -7.34 11.39 -29.12
C LYS A 529 -6.82 10.08 -28.55
N GLY A 530 -6.29 10.10 -27.32
CA GLY A 530 -5.77 8.89 -26.70
C GLY A 530 -6.87 7.88 -26.44
N GLU A 531 -6.56 6.61 -26.65
CA GLU A 531 -7.46 5.48 -26.39
C GLU A 531 -6.69 4.40 -25.60
N SER A 532 -7.35 3.73 -24.65
CA SER A 532 -6.78 2.63 -23.87
C SER A 532 -7.44 1.31 -24.29
N VAL A 533 -6.83 0.63 -25.25
CA VAL A 533 -7.21 -0.73 -25.65
C VAL A 533 -7.07 -1.70 -24.47
N ALA A 534 -6.04 -1.48 -23.65
CA ALA A 534 -5.79 -2.25 -22.43
C ALA A 534 -7.04 -2.30 -21.55
N PHE A 535 -7.64 -1.16 -21.25
CA PHE A 535 -8.84 -1.11 -20.43
C PHE A 535 -10.12 -1.35 -21.21
N THR A 536 -10.17 -1.17 -22.54
CA THR A 536 -11.30 -1.72 -23.32
C THR A 536 -11.41 -3.23 -23.12
N CYS A 537 -10.28 -3.97 -23.11
CA CYS A 537 -10.28 -5.40 -22.77
C CYS A 537 -10.84 -5.64 -21.36
N ALA A 538 -10.38 -4.85 -20.37
CA ALA A 538 -10.83 -4.97 -18.99
C ALA A 538 -12.35 -4.78 -18.86
N TYR A 539 -12.91 -3.73 -19.49
CA TYR A 539 -14.34 -3.48 -19.50
C TYR A 539 -15.14 -4.56 -20.23
N ALA A 540 -14.62 -5.12 -21.32
CA ALA A 540 -15.27 -6.25 -22.00
C ALA A 540 -15.42 -7.46 -21.06
N GLY A 541 -14.40 -7.76 -20.25
CA GLY A 541 -14.48 -8.77 -19.19
C GLY A 541 -15.53 -8.43 -18.13
N ASN A 542 -15.49 -7.21 -17.60
CA ASN A 542 -16.46 -6.74 -16.60
C ASN A 542 -17.92 -6.89 -17.06
N LEU A 543 -18.23 -6.54 -18.32
CA LEU A 543 -19.60 -6.66 -18.85
C LEU A 543 -20.11 -8.10 -18.79
N LYS A 544 -19.26 -9.11 -19.08
CA LYS A 544 -19.64 -10.53 -18.97
C LYS A 544 -19.80 -10.94 -17.51
N ASP A 545 -18.86 -10.57 -16.66
CA ASP A 545 -18.89 -10.91 -15.24
C ASP A 545 -20.09 -10.28 -14.52
N ILE A 546 -20.50 -9.06 -14.90
CA ILE A 546 -21.74 -8.41 -14.40
C ILE A 546 -22.95 -9.22 -14.86
N ALA A 547 -22.99 -9.67 -16.11
CA ALA A 547 -24.08 -10.48 -16.62
C ALA A 547 -24.20 -11.82 -15.89
N ASP A 548 -23.07 -12.46 -15.57
CA ASP A 548 -23.03 -13.69 -14.77
C ASP A 548 -23.46 -13.45 -13.32
N CYS A 549 -23.02 -12.35 -12.70
CA CYS A 549 -23.49 -11.96 -11.36
C CYS A 549 -25.01 -11.74 -11.33
N LEU A 550 -25.57 -11.08 -12.35
CA LEU A 550 -27.03 -10.90 -12.48
C LEU A 550 -27.76 -12.23 -12.60
N LYS A 551 -27.18 -13.20 -13.33
CA LYS A 551 -27.76 -14.54 -13.48
C LYS A 551 -27.83 -15.23 -12.12
N HIS A 552 -26.74 -15.23 -11.37
CA HIS A 552 -26.69 -15.84 -10.04
C HIS A 552 -27.58 -15.14 -9.03
N MET A 553 -27.67 -13.81 -9.09
CA MET A 553 -28.60 -13.04 -8.27
C MET A 553 -30.05 -13.44 -8.58
N GLU A 554 -30.44 -13.52 -9.85
CA GLU A 554 -31.77 -13.98 -10.26
C GLU A 554 -32.06 -15.41 -9.78
N GLU A 555 -31.12 -16.33 -9.97
CA GLU A 555 -31.23 -17.74 -9.54
C GLU A 555 -31.39 -17.90 -8.01
N LYS A 556 -30.66 -17.10 -7.22
CA LYS A 556 -30.68 -17.20 -5.75
C LYS A 556 -31.80 -16.39 -5.09
N THR A 557 -32.14 -15.23 -5.63
CA THR A 557 -33.11 -14.30 -5.00
C THR A 557 -34.50 -14.33 -5.64
N GLY A 558 -34.62 -14.83 -6.88
CA GLY A 558 -35.83 -14.76 -7.69
C GLY A 558 -36.13 -13.37 -8.28
N ILE A 559 -35.26 -12.38 -8.07
CA ILE A 559 -35.42 -11.03 -8.63
C ILE A 559 -35.06 -11.04 -10.12
N SER A 560 -36.08 -10.95 -10.97
CA SER A 560 -35.95 -10.98 -12.44
C SER A 560 -36.10 -9.62 -13.12
N LYS A 561 -36.28 -8.54 -12.33
CA LYS A 561 -36.37 -7.16 -12.83
C LYS A 561 -35.60 -6.21 -11.94
N ILE A 562 -34.87 -5.29 -12.57
CA ILE A 562 -34.06 -4.27 -11.92
C ILE A 562 -34.73 -2.91 -12.12
N GLU A 563 -34.87 -2.18 -11.02
CA GLU A 563 -35.29 -0.77 -11.02
C GLU A 563 -34.06 0.09 -11.34
N MET A 564 -34.17 0.96 -12.35
CA MET A 564 -33.12 1.92 -12.68
C MET A 564 -33.67 3.26 -13.16
N ALA A 565 -32.86 4.33 -13.09
CA ALA A 565 -33.20 5.67 -13.60
C ALA A 565 -33.74 5.62 -15.04
N GLU A 566 -34.83 6.35 -15.32
CA GLU A 566 -35.45 6.33 -16.65
C GLU A 566 -34.52 6.84 -17.77
N GLU A 567 -33.56 7.70 -17.43
CA GLU A 567 -32.53 8.21 -18.33
C GLU A 567 -31.62 7.10 -18.85
N MET A 568 -31.33 6.08 -18.03
CA MET A 568 -30.43 4.99 -18.42
C MET A 568 -30.99 4.09 -19.51
N LYS A 569 -32.29 4.22 -19.86
CA LYS A 569 -32.93 3.41 -20.90
C LYS A 569 -32.18 3.42 -22.22
N CYS A 570 -31.62 4.58 -22.63
CA CYS A 570 -30.92 4.68 -23.91
C CYS A 570 -29.57 3.95 -23.91
N LEU A 571 -28.92 3.79 -22.74
CA LEU A 571 -27.67 3.04 -22.61
C LEU A 571 -27.83 1.53 -22.85
N LEU A 572 -29.07 1.03 -22.84
CA LEU A 572 -29.40 -0.35 -23.19
C LEU A 572 -29.73 -0.52 -24.67
N ALA A 573 -29.39 0.46 -25.52
CA ALA A 573 -29.55 0.33 -26.96
C ALA A 573 -28.71 -0.83 -27.52
N GLU A 574 -29.30 -1.56 -28.46
CA GLU A 574 -28.74 -2.72 -29.14
C GLU A 574 -28.54 -2.43 -30.64
N GLY A 575 -27.61 -3.13 -31.28
CA GLY A 575 -27.47 -3.16 -32.73
C GLY A 575 -26.05 -2.99 -33.25
N THR A 576 -25.64 -3.86 -34.17
CA THR A 576 -24.31 -3.86 -34.77
C THR A 576 -23.95 -2.53 -35.42
N GLU A 577 -24.88 -1.90 -36.16
CA GLU A 577 -24.62 -0.59 -36.78
C GLU A 577 -24.35 0.54 -35.75
N LEU A 578 -24.91 0.42 -34.54
CA LEU A 578 -24.60 1.36 -33.45
C LEU A 578 -23.21 1.05 -32.89
N TYR A 579 -22.88 -0.22 -32.69
CA TYR A 579 -21.61 -0.62 -32.07
C TYR A 579 -20.41 -0.36 -33.00
N GLU A 580 -20.58 -0.51 -34.32
CA GLU A 580 -19.53 -0.26 -35.32
C GLU A 580 -19.23 1.23 -35.56
N SER A 581 -20.09 2.14 -35.08
CA SER A 581 -19.97 3.58 -35.36
C SER A 581 -19.59 4.39 -34.11
N PRO A 582 -18.34 4.88 -34.01
CA PRO A 582 -17.91 5.78 -32.94
C PRO A 582 -18.82 7.00 -32.79
N ASP A 583 -19.18 7.67 -33.89
CA ASP A 583 -20.06 8.84 -33.89
C ASP A 583 -21.44 8.55 -33.29
N ARG A 584 -22.03 7.39 -33.62
CA ARG A 584 -23.35 7.01 -33.05
C ARG A 584 -23.24 6.68 -31.56
N LYS A 585 -22.15 6.03 -31.12
CA LYS A 585 -21.90 5.78 -29.70
C LYS A 585 -21.74 7.07 -28.91
N GLN A 586 -20.87 7.97 -29.37
CA GLN A 586 -20.63 9.26 -28.72
C GLN A 586 -21.91 10.10 -28.66
N LYS A 587 -22.67 10.17 -29.76
CA LYS A 587 -23.95 10.87 -29.79
C LYS A 587 -24.94 10.33 -28.75
N LEU A 588 -25.04 9.01 -28.60
CA LEU A 588 -25.91 8.39 -27.60
C LEU A 588 -25.45 8.73 -26.17
N LEU A 589 -24.15 8.72 -25.91
CA LEU A 589 -23.60 9.11 -24.61
C LEU A 589 -23.83 10.59 -24.30
N ASP A 590 -23.68 11.47 -25.30
CA ASP A 590 -23.96 12.90 -25.17
C ASP A 590 -25.45 13.16 -24.88
N GLU A 591 -26.35 12.44 -25.55
CA GLU A 591 -27.79 12.48 -25.29
C GLU A 591 -28.08 12.03 -23.84
N TYR A 592 -27.51 10.91 -23.40
CA TYR A 592 -27.67 10.40 -22.03
C TYR A 592 -27.16 11.40 -20.98
N THR A 593 -25.89 11.82 -21.09
CA THR A 593 -25.26 12.70 -20.09
C THR A 593 -25.94 14.07 -20.02
N SER A 594 -26.51 14.56 -21.11
CA SER A 594 -27.31 15.79 -21.13
C SER A 594 -28.63 15.65 -20.36
N LEU A 595 -29.24 14.45 -20.33
CA LEU A 595 -30.45 14.20 -19.51
C LEU A 595 -30.14 14.25 -18.01
N CYS A 596 -28.90 13.92 -17.63
CA CYS A 596 -28.46 13.85 -16.24
C CYS A 596 -27.65 15.08 -15.79
N GLU A 597 -27.48 16.09 -16.65
CA GLU A 597 -26.49 17.16 -16.48
C GLU A 597 -26.63 17.92 -15.15
N HIS A 598 -27.86 18.34 -14.81
CA HIS A 598 -28.14 19.08 -13.58
C HIS A 598 -28.98 18.27 -12.59
N ASN A 599 -30.21 17.94 -12.96
CA ASN A 599 -31.14 17.12 -12.19
C ASN A 599 -31.66 15.98 -13.06
N VAL A 600 -31.77 14.79 -12.48
CA VAL A 600 -32.50 13.67 -13.10
C VAL A 600 -34.00 13.91 -12.95
N LYS A 601 -34.83 13.31 -13.79
CA LYS A 601 -36.29 13.42 -13.68
C LYS A 601 -36.82 12.79 -12.40
N GLY A 602 -36.18 11.70 -11.95
CA GLY A 602 -36.58 10.92 -10.77
C GLY A 602 -37.61 9.83 -11.05
N GLY A 603 -38.01 9.64 -12.31
CA GLY A 603 -38.74 8.46 -12.75
C GLY A 603 -37.82 7.24 -12.83
N MET A 604 -38.38 6.06 -12.58
CA MET A 604 -37.67 4.79 -12.68
C MET A 604 -38.30 3.91 -13.77
N ILE A 605 -37.48 3.10 -14.42
CA ILE A 605 -37.90 2.03 -15.31
C ILE A 605 -37.61 0.67 -14.68
N LEU A 606 -38.39 -0.34 -15.08
CA LEU A 606 -38.14 -1.74 -14.73
C LEU A 606 -37.67 -2.49 -15.96
N VAL A 607 -36.45 -3.03 -15.89
CA VAL A 607 -35.84 -3.79 -16.98
C VAL A 607 -35.60 -5.22 -16.51
N SER A 608 -35.94 -6.21 -17.32
CA SER A 608 -35.68 -7.61 -16.97
C SER A 608 -34.19 -7.90 -16.92
N THR A 609 -33.76 -8.72 -15.95
CA THR A 609 -32.38 -9.21 -15.83
C THR A 609 -31.91 -9.90 -17.11
N GLU A 610 -32.77 -10.69 -17.76
CA GLU A 610 -32.48 -11.33 -19.05
C GLU A 610 -32.09 -10.32 -20.14
N GLN A 611 -32.87 -9.25 -20.30
CA GLN A 611 -32.58 -8.17 -21.25
C GLN A 611 -31.24 -7.48 -20.94
N ILE A 612 -30.97 -7.16 -19.67
CA ILE A 612 -29.71 -6.53 -19.27
C ILE A 612 -28.54 -7.47 -19.58
N ARG A 613 -28.62 -8.75 -19.16
CA ARG A 613 -27.57 -9.74 -19.40
C ARG A 613 -27.26 -9.90 -20.88
N LYS A 614 -28.30 -10.06 -21.71
CA LYS A 614 -28.14 -10.16 -23.17
C LYS A 614 -27.42 -8.94 -23.73
N ASN A 615 -27.85 -7.73 -23.34
CA ASN A 615 -27.24 -6.48 -23.79
C ASN A 615 -25.74 -6.40 -23.41
N LEU A 616 -25.39 -6.72 -22.17
CA LEU A 616 -24.01 -6.70 -21.68
C LEU A 616 -23.13 -7.72 -22.41
N VAL A 617 -23.63 -8.95 -22.60
CA VAL A 617 -22.90 -10.01 -23.32
C VAL A 617 -22.69 -9.63 -24.79
N GLU A 618 -23.71 -9.11 -25.47
CA GLU A 618 -23.56 -8.66 -26.87
C GLU A 618 -22.53 -7.54 -27.02
N LYS A 619 -22.52 -6.56 -26.10
CA LYS A 619 -21.50 -5.50 -26.07
C LYS A 619 -20.11 -6.06 -25.83
N ALA A 620 -19.97 -6.97 -24.87
CA ALA A 620 -18.69 -7.60 -24.54
C ALA A 620 -18.12 -8.41 -25.71
N GLU A 621 -18.93 -9.28 -26.31
CA GLU A 621 -18.50 -10.10 -27.45
C GLU A 621 -18.12 -9.24 -28.65
N TRP A 622 -18.86 -8.15 -28.90
CA TRP A 622 -18.49 -7.18 -29.93
C TRP A 622 -17.13 -6.54 -29.65
N LEU A 623 -16.86 -6.06 -28.43
CA LEU A 623 -15.56 -5.50 -28.04
C LEU A 623 -14.44 -6.53 -28.21
N MET A 624 -14.63 -7.73 -27.67
CA MET A 624 -13.61 -8.79 -27.74
C MET A 624 -13.32 -9.21 -29.18
N GLN A 625 -14.32 -9.23 -30.06
CA GLN A 625 -14.11 -9.50 -31.48
C GLN A 625 -13.36 -8.35 -32.17
N HIS A 626 -13.81 -7.10 -31.97
CA HIS A 626 -13.17 -5.91 -32.55
C HIS A 626 -11.69 -5.84 -32.17
N ILE A 627 -11.35 -5.99 -30.89
CA ILE A 627 -9.96 -5.98 -30.39
C ILE A 627 -9.13 -7.10 -31.04
N ARG A 628 -9.65 -8.34 -31.08
CA ARG A 628 -8.96 -9.48 -31.72
C ARG A 628 -8.66 -9.24 -33.20
N GLU A 629 -9.54 -8.54 -33.91
CA GLU A 629 -9.39 -8.29 -35.35
C GLU A 629 -8.54 -7.06 -35.67
N LYS A 630 -8.58 -6.03 -34.82
CA LYS A 630 -7.97 -4.72 -35.11
C LYS A 630 -6.66 -4.46 -34.38
N GLU A 631 -6.51 -4.98 -33.17
CA GLU A 631 -5.44 -4.58 -32.26
C GLU A 631 -4.34 -5.64 -32.11
N TRP A 632 -4.47 -6.79 -32.77
CA TRP A 632 -3.46 -7.85 -32.72
C TRP A 632 -2.23 -7.50 -33.58
N ILE A 633 -1.06 -7.47 -32.94
CA ILE A 633 0.24 -7.26 -33.57
C ILE A 633 0.94 -8.62 -33.68
N SER A 634 1.18 -9.10 -34.90
CA SER A 634 2.01 -10.28 -35.15
C SER A 634 3.49 -9.88 -35.27
N ALA A 635 4.38 -10.64 -34.63
CA ALA A 635 5.81 -10.35 -34.55
C ALA A 635 6.72 -11.48 -35.09
N GLY A 636 6.16 -12.46 -35.80
CA GLY A 636 6.90 -13.62 -36.32
C GLY A 636 7.30 -14.62 -35.23
N ASP A 637 7.87 -15.77 -35.60
CA ASP A 637 8.31 -16.84 -34.67
C ASP A 637 7.25 -17.24 -33.62
N ASP A 638 5.98 -17.28 -34.04
CA ASP A 638 4.81 -17.49 -33.18
C ASP A 638 4.76 -16.53 -31.97
N MET A 639 5.16 -15.27 -32.17
CA MET A 639 5.02 -14.19 -31.21
C MET A 639 3.99 -13.18 -31.69
N GLY A 640 3.29 -12.60 -30.73
CA GLY A 640 2.26 -11.61 -30.98
C GLY A 640 1.68 -11.09 -29.68
N TRP A 641 1.14 -9.88 -29.72
CA TRP A 641 0.56 -9.19 -28.58
C TRP A 641 -0.50 -8.19 -29.03
N PHE A 642 -1.25 -7.64 -28.09
CA PHE A 642 -2.23 -6.60 -28.38
C PHE A 642 -1.60 -5.22 -28.26
N ASN A 643 -1.90 -4.32 -29.20
CA ASN A 643 -1.71 -2.89 -28.98
C ASN A 643 -2.49 -2.47 -27.72
N GLY A 644 -1.83 -1.78 -26.79
CA GLY A 644 -2.46 -1.30 -25.57
C GLY A 644 -3.05 0.10 -25.68
N TYR A 645 -2.55 0.92 -26.61
CA TYR A 645 -2.79 2.37 -26.60
C TYR A 645 -2.79 3.02 -27.98
N TYR A 646 -3.55 4.10 -28.10
CA TYR A 646 -3.39 5.12 -29.13
C TYR A 646 -2.92 6.43 -28.50
N ASP A 647 -2.02 7.15 -29.17
CA ASP A 647 -1.50 8.44 -28.72
C ASP A 647 -2.43 9.62 -29.06
N ASN A 648 -2.04 10.83 -28.65
CA ASN A 648 -2.84 12.04 -28.89
C ASN A 648 -2.87 12.49 -30.35
N HIS A 649 -2.16 11.80 -31.25
CA HIS A 649 -2.28 11.96 -32.70
C HIS A 649 -3.18 10.89 -33.33
N GLY A 650 -3.69 9.95 -32.54
CA GLY A 650 -4.50 8.81 -32.99
C GLY A 650 -3.65 7.72 -33.63
N ASN A 651 -2.34 7.63 -33.36
CA ASN A 651 -1.51 6.54 -33.86
C ASN A 651 -1.43 5.41 -32.83
N ALA A 652 -1.43 4.16 -33.31
CA ALA A 652 -1.14 3.01 -32.47
C ALA A 652 0.27 3.12 -31.87
N VAL A 653 0.37 2.89 -30.57
CA VAL A 653 1.60 3.10 -29.80
C VAL A 653 2.56 1.92 -29.93
N GLU A 654 2.04 0.70 -29.91
CA GLU A 654 2.82 -0.53 -29.96
C GLU A 654 3.00 -1.03 -31.40
N TYR A 655 4.15 -1.63 -31.69
CA TYR A 655 4.43 -2.24 -33.00
C TYR A 655 5.63 -3.19 -32.96
N SER A 656 5.71 -4.04 -33.98
CA SER A 656 6.88 -4.86 -34.28
C SER A 656 7.51 -4.43 -35.63
N LYS A 657 8.68 -3.79 -35.58
CA LYS A 657 9.51 -3.48 -36.76
C LYS A 657 10.86 -4.16 -36.62
N LYS A 658 11.57 -4.35 -37.75
CA LYS A 658 12.80 -5.17 -37.84
C LYS A 658 13.85 -4.88 -36.76
N ASP A 659 14.01 -3.61 -36.37
CA ASP A 659 15.04 -3.16 -35.42
C ASP A 659 14.45 -2.43 -34.19
N GLU A 660 13.13 -2.41 -34.05
CA GLU A 660 12.44 -1.66 -33.00
C GLU A 660 11.11 -2.33 -32.65
N VAL A 661 10.94 -2.64 -31.37
CA VAL A 661 9.70 -3.20 -30.81
C VAL A 661 9.22 -2.28 -29.71
N ARG A 662 7.96 -1.86 -29.83
CA ARG A 662 7.23 -1.17 -28.77
C ARG A 662 6.20 -2.13 -28.23
N MET A 663 6.38 -2.53 -26.97
CA MET A 663 5.48 -3.43 -26.28
C MET A 663 5.25 -2.90 -24.86
N MET A 664 4.01 -2.95 -24.38
CA MET A 664 3.63 -2.58 -23.02
C MET A 664 2.93 -3.77 -22.34
N LEU A 665 3.30 -4.04 -21.09
CA LEU A 665 2.75 -5.15 -20.31
C LEU A 665 1.26 -4.94 -20.01
N THR A 666 0.84 -3.70 -19.75
CA THR A 666 -0.54 -3.35 -19.36
C THR A 666 -1.59 -3.84 -20.36
N GLY A 667 -1.36 -3.65 -21.67
CA GLY A 667 -2.25 -4.13 -22.72
C GLY A 667 -2.46 -5.65 -22.67
N GLN A 668 -1.45 -6.38 -22.23
CA GLN A 668 -1.46 -7.84 -22.22
C GLN A 668 -2.18 -8.38 -20.98
N VAL A 669 -1.97 -7.76 -19.82
CA VAL A 669 -2.60 -8.19 -18.56
C VAL A 669 -4.11 -8.29 -18.70
N PHE A 670 -4.75 -7.22 -19.16
CA PHE A 670 -6.20 -7.18 -19.24
C PHE A 670 -6.76 -7.97 -20.43
N ALA A 671 -6.02 -8.09 -21.53
CA ALA A 671 -6.40 -8.98 -22.62
C ALA A 671 -6.43 -10.47 -22.17
N VAL A 672 -5.44 -10.89 -21.36
CA VAL A 672 -5.38 -12.24 -20.79
C VAL A 672 -6.47 -12.43 -19.73
N MET A 673 -6.58 -11.50 -18.77
CA MET A 673 -7.51 -11.56 -17.63
C MET A 673 -8.98 -11.60 -18.06
N SER A 674 -9.36 -10.73 -19.01
CA SER A 674 -10.74 -10.64 -19.54
C SER A 674 -11.16 -11.79 -20.45
N LYS A 675 -10.24 -12.71 -20.77
CA LYS A 675 -10.42 -13.76 -21.79
C LYS A 675 -10.62 -13.23 -23.22
N THR A 676 -10.29 -11.96 -23.48
CA THR A 676 -10.23 -11.41 -24.85
C THR A 676 -9.16 -12.14 -25.68
N ALA A 677 -7.98 -12.38 -25.10
CA ALA A 677 -6.95 -13.22 -25.68
C ALA A 677 -7.36 -14.70 -25.65
N GLY A 678 -7.45 -15.34 -26.82
CA GLY A 678 -7.61 -16.80 -26.93
C GLY A 678 -6.37 -17.55 -26.44
N GLU A 679 -6.48 -18.86 -26.17
CA GLU A 679 -5.38 -19.64 -25.58
C GLU A 679 -4.07 -19.58 -26.39
N GLU A 680 -4.13 -19.68 -27.72
CA GLU A 680 -2.93 -19.54 -28.55
C GLU A 680 -2.34 -18.13 -28.46
N GLN A 681 -3.18 -17.09 -28.47
CA GLN A 681 -2.72 -15.71 -28.28
C GLN A 681 -2.04 -15.51 -26.92
N VAL A 682 -2.52 -16.16 -25.85
CA VAL A 682 -1.85 -16.10 -24.54
C VAL A 682 -0.45 -16.72 -24.61
N LYS A 683 -0.28 -17.86 -25.31
CA LYS A 683 1.06 -18.47 -25.52
C LYS A 683 1.98 -17.54 -26.31
N GLU A 684 1.48 -16.87 -27.33
CA GLU A 684 2.24 -15.89 -28.12
C GLU A 684 2.62 -14.68 -27.26
N ILE A 685 1.70 -14.15 -26.46
CA ILE A 685 1.94 -13.05 -25.50
C ILE A 685 3.04 -13.43 -24.52
N CYS A 686 2.98 -14.62 -23.91
CA CYS A 686 4.00 -15.09 -22.96
C CYS A 686 5.39 -15.15 -23.61
N ARG A 687 5.49 -15.65 -24.84
CA ARG A 687 6.76 -15.67 -25.60
C ARG A 687 7.27 -14.26 -25.90
N SER A 688 6.37 -13.34 -26.27
CA SER A 688 6.72 -11.93 -26.50
C SER A 688 7.19 -11.24 -25.22
N ALA A 689 6.48 -11.41 -24.11
CA ALA A 689 6.85 -10.84 -22.82
C ALA A 689 8.21 -11.38 -22.35
N ASP A 690 8.44 -12.69 -22.49
CA ASP A 690 9.73 -13.33 -22.18
C ASP A 690 10.89 -12.80 -23.04
N LYS A 691 10.63 -12.45 -24.30
CA LYS A 691 11.67 -11.95 -25.22
C LYS A 691 11.94 -10.47 -25.05
N PHE A 692 10.91 -9.65 -24.88
CA PHE A 692 11.01 -8.20 -25.00
C PHE A 692 10.91 -7.44 -23.68
N LEU A 693 10.20 -7.99 -22.68
CA LEU A 693 9.95 -7.31 -21.41
C LEU A 693 10.71 -7.93 -20.23
N PHE A 694 11.05 -9.21 -20.30
CA PHE A 694 11.75 -9.89 -19.21
C PHE A 694 13.23 -9.50 -19.14
N ASP A 695 13.63 -8.98 -17.98
CA ASP A 695 15.02 -8.70 -17.61
C ASP A 695 15.24 -9.15 -16.16
N GLN A 696 15.90 -10.30 -16.00
CA GLN A 696 16.19 -10.87 -14.68
C GLN A 696 17.04 -9.96 -13.81
N LYS A 697 17.94 -9.15 -14.41
CA LYS A 697 18.80 -8.24 -13.64
C LYS A 697 17.98 -7.10 -13.03
N ALA A 698 17.01 -6.58 -13.78
CA ALA A 698 16.08 -5.55 -13.32
C ALA A 698 14.98 -6.08 -12.40
N GLY A 699 14.87 -7.40 -12.23
CA GLY A 699 13.95 -8.03 -11.27
C GLY A 699 12.74 -8.74 -11.89
N GLY A 700 12.69 -8.91 -13.21
CA GLY A 700 11.61 -9.64 -13.90
C GLY A 700 11.03 -8.89 -15.09
N TYR A 701 9.70 -8.80 -15.17
CA TYR A 701 8.99 -8.25 -16.33
C TYR A 701 8.84 -6.74 -16.23
N ARG A 702 9.46 -6.02 -17.17
CA ARG A 702 9.34 -4.57 -17.32
C ARG A 702 7.95 -4.16 -17.77
N LEU A 703 7.55 -2.95 -17.40
CA LEU A 703 6.24 -2.39 -17.76
C LEU A 703 6.12 -2.09 -19.26
N ASN A 704 7.23 -1.69 -19.90
CA ASN A 704 7.30 -1.43 -21.33
C ASN A 704 8.73 -1.60 -21.85
N THR A 705 8.88 -1.77 -23.16
CA THR A 705 10.19 -1.67 -23.84
C THR A 705 10.67 -0.22 -23.86
N ASP A 706 11.97 -0.02 -24.12
CA ASP A 706 12.55 1.31 -24.31
C ASP A 706 12.11 1.88 -25.67
N PHE A 707 11.27 2.91 -25.64
CA PHE A 707 10.75 3.56 -26.84
C PHE A 707 11.78 4.47 -27.51
N LYS A 708 12.89 4.81 -26.81
CA LYS A 708 13.96 5.69 -27.30
C LYS A 708 13.47 7.04 -27.81
N GLU A 709 12.36 7.53 -27.25
CA GLU A 709 11.79 8.83 -27.55
C GLU A 709 11.09 9.41 -26.32
N GLU A 710 11.07 10.74 -26.23
CA GLU A 710 10.25 11.47 -25.28
C GLU A 710 8.82 11.62 -25.86
N LYS A 711 7.96 10.62 -25.60
CA LYS A 711 6.61 10.53 -26.17
C LYS A 711 5.58 11.41 -25.43
N PHE A 712 5.76 12.73 -25.47
CA PHE A 712 4.88 13.71 -24.79
C PHE A 712 3.49 13.85 -25.41
N ASP A 713 3.27 13.31 -26.61
CA ASP A 713 1.95 13.09 -27.19
C ASP A 713 1.23 11.88 -26.60
N LEU A 714 1.81 11.22 -25.59
CA LEU A 714 1.17 10.13 -24.84
C LEU A 714 1.16 10.40 -23.34
N GLY A 715 2.30 10.73 -22.73
CA GLY A 715 2.34 10.98 -21.30
C GLY A 715 3.69 11.39 -20.72
N ARG A 716 3.67 11.95 -19.50
CA ARG A 716 4.89 12.35 -18.79
C ARG A 716 5.80 11.19 -18.41
N MET A 717 5.33 9.93 -18.47
CA MET A 717 6.17 8.76 -18.13
C MET A 717 7.48 8.75 -18.90
N PHE A 718 7.47 9.18 -20.17
CA PHE A 718 8.65 9.20 -21.03
C PHE A 718 9.65 10.31 -20.69
N GLY A 719 9.34 11.18 -19.71
CA GLY A 719 10.29 12.08 -19.09
C GLY A 719 11.11 11.43 -17.97
N PHE A 720 10.68 10.28 -17.43
CA PHE A 720 11.50 9.48 -16.53
C PHE A 720 12.59 8.75 -17.30
N ALA A 721 13.73 8.51 -16.66
CA ALA A 721 14.75 7.63 -17.22
C ALA A 721 14.14 6.24 -17.46
N TYR A 722 14.48 5.59 -18.59
CA TYR A 722 14.03 4.23 -18.83
C TYR A 722 14.56 3.29 -17.73
N GLY A 723 13.69 2.44 -17.19
CA GLY A 723 13.93 1.63 -16.00
C GLY A 723 13.50 2.27 -14.69
N GLU A 724 12.96 3.48 -14.69
CA GLU A 724 12.46 4.17 -13.49
C GLU A 724 10.94 4.33 -13.54
N LYS A 725 10.29 4.14 -12.39
CA LYS A 725 8.86 4.41 -12.22
C LYS A 725 8.04 3.75 -13.34
N GLU A 726 7.05 4.44 -13.91
CA GLU A 726 6.19 3.89 -14.96
C GLU A 726 6.87 3.76 -16.34
N ASN A 727 8.14 4.16 -16.50
CA ASN A 727 8.89 4.00 -17.74
C ASN A 727 9.87 2.84 -17.67
N GLY A 728 9.41 1.64 -18.01
CA GLY A 728 10.27 0.48 -18.24
C GLY A 728 10.85 -0.18 -17.00
N ALA A 729 10.53 0.29 -15.79
CA ALA A 729 10.86 -0.44 -14.57
C ALA A 729 10.12 -1.78 -14.48
N VAL A 730 10.60 -2.68 -13.62
CA VAL A 730 9.79 -3.84 -13.20
C VAL A 730 8.78 -3.33 -12.18
N PHE A 731 7.60 -2.96 -12.65
CA PHE A 731 6.56 -2.34 -11.82
C PHE A 731 5.69 -3.42 -11.16
N SER A 732 5.96 -3.68 -9.88
CA SER A 732 5.47 -4.86 -9.15
C SER A 732 3.96 -5.08 -9.28
N HIS A 733 3.16 -4.01 -9.27
CA HIS A 733 1.70 -4.15 -9.30
C HIS A 733 1.21 -4.73 -10.63
N MET A 734 1.65 -4.20 -11.77
CA MET A 734 1.27 -4.74 -13.09
C MET A 734 1.86 -6.13 -13.31
N THR A 735 3.09 -6.38 -12.85
CA THR A 735 3.72 -7.70 -12.90
C THR A 735 2.92 -8.76 -12.14
N VAL A 736 2.42 -8.44 -10.93
CA VAL A 736 1.58 -9.37 -10.16
C VAL A 736 0.21 -9.57 -10.81
N MET A 737 -0.40 -8.53 -11.36
CA MET A 737 -1.67 -8.68 -12.11
C MET A 737 -1.49 -9.54 -13.37
N TYR A 738 -0.33 -9.45 -14.04
CA TYR A 738 0.02 -10.34 -15.14
C TYR A 738 0.07 -11.81 -14.68
N ALA A 739 0.75 -12.08 -13.57
CA ALA A 739 0.78 -13.43 -13.00
C ALA A 739 -0.63 -13.91 -12.64
N ASN A 740 -1.42 -13.08 -11.97
CA ASN A 740 -2.81 -13.39 -11.60
C ASN A 740 -3.64 -13.79 -12.83
N ALA A 741 -3.56 -13.01 -13.90
CA ALA A 741 -4.24 -13.28 -15.16
C ALA A 741 -3.80 -14.62 -15.78
N LEU A 742 -2.50 -14.93 -15.75
CA LEU A 742 -1.98 -16.22 -16.25
C LEU A 742 -2.50 -17.41 -15.44
N TYR A 743 -2.49 -17.32 -14.11
CA TYR A 743 -3.04 -18.37 -13.25
C TYR A 743 -4.53 -18.60 -13.50
N GLN A 744 -5.33 -17.53 -13.61
CA GLN A 744 -6.77 -17.62 -13.93
C GLN A 744 -7.05 -18.28 -15.29
N ARG A 745 -6.06 -18.29 -16.18
CA ARG A 745 -6.13 -18.90 -17.52
C ARG A 745 -5.46 -20.26 -17.59
N GLY A 746 -4.97 -20.82 -16.47
CA GLY A 746 -4.31 -22.13 -16.42
C GLY A 746 -2.85 -22.15 -16.88
N PHE A 747 -2.24 -20.99 -17.13
CA PHE A 747 -0.82 -20.83 -17.49
C PHE A 747 0.04 -20.80 -16.22
N ILE A 748 -0.01 -21.90 -15.46
CA ILE A 748 0.52 -22.00 -14.10
C ILE A 748 2.03 -21.77 -14.04
N ARG A 749 2.79 -22.33 -15.00
CA ARG A 749 4.26 -22.22 -15.01
C ARG A 749 4.72 -20.80 -15.33
N GLU A 750 4.05 -20.17 -16.29
CA GLU A 750 4.30 -18.79 -16.69
C GLU A 750 3.94 -17.83 -15.55
N GLY A 751 2.77 -18.02 -14.92
CA GLY A 751 2.37 -17.25 -13.73
C GLY A 751 3.34 -17.44 -12.56
N HIS A 752 3.78 -18.67 -12.30
CA HIS A 752 4.77 -18.96 -11.26
C HIS A 752 6.09 -18.24 -11.53
N LYS A 753 6.61 -18.31 -12.76
CA LYS A 753 7.84 -17.60 -13.15
C LYS A 753 7.75 -16.11 -12.86
N VAL A 754 6.62 -15.48 -13.15
CA VAL A 754 6.40 -14.04 -12.89
C VAL A 754 6.47 -13.73 -11.39
N LEU A 755 5.72 -14.46 -10.54
CA LEU A 755 5.72 -14.22 -9.09
C LEU A 755 7.06 -14.57 -8.43
N GLN A 756 7.67 -15.67 -8.86
CA GLN A 756 8.91 -16.19 -8.30
C GLN A 756 10.08 -15.26 -8.59
N THR A 757 10.23 -14.80 -9.84
CA THR A 757 11.32 -13.88 -10.20
C THR A 757 11.21 -12.52 -9.49
N LEU A 758 9.99 -12.01 -9.32
CA LEU A 758 9.74 -10.78 -8.55
C LEU A 758 10.12 -10.96 -7.06
N LEU A 759 9.75 -12.10 -6.47
CA LEU A 759 10.09 -12.42 -5.09
C LEU A 759 11.59 -12.63 -4.89
N GLU A 760 12.25 -13.34 -5.81
CA GLU A 760 13.70 -13.52 -5.81
C GLU A 760 14.45 -12.18 -5.89
N ALA A 761 13.96 -11.25 -6.72
CA ALA A 761 14.51 -9.90 -6.80
C ALA A 761 14.39 -9.17 -5.45
N ALA A 762 13.23 -9.25 -4.79
CA ALA A 762 13.03 -8.67 -3.46
C ALA A 762 13.93 -9.30 -2.39
N MET A 763 14.11 -10.62 -2.43
CA MET A 763 14.94 -11.41 -1.51
C MET A 763 16.44 -11.21 -1.74
N ASN A 764 16.85 -10.82 -2.96
CA ASN A 764 18.24 -10.53 -3.28
C ASN A 764 18.67 -9.15 -2.77
N PHE A 765 18.95 -9.08 -1.46
CA PHE A 765 19.39 -7.86 -0.78
C PHE A 765 20.63 -7.19 -1.41
N GLU A 766 21.48 -7.93 -2.13
CA GLU A 766 22.64 -7.30 -2.78
C GLU A 766 22.26 -6.31 -3.86
N ASN A 767 21.13 -6.51 -4.52
CA ASN A 767 20.60 -5.60 -5.53
C ASN A 767 19.46 -4.76 -4.94
N SER A 768 18.50 -5.41 -4.26
CA SER A 768 17.27 -4.75 -3.81
C SER A 768 17.51 -3.65 -2.78
N LYS A 769 18.52 -3.80 -1.91
CA LYS A 769 18.87 -2.86 -0.83
C LYS A 769 17.65 -2.43 0.00
N MET A 770 16.71 -3.34 0.23
CA MET A 770 15.52 -3.13 1.06
C MET A 770 15.31 -4.27 2.04
N TYR A 771 14.59 -3.99 3.13
CA TYR A 771 14.14 -5.02 4.06
C TYR A 771 13.00 -5.86 3.47
N PRO A 772 12.60 -6.98 4.14
CA PRO A 772 11.61 -7.89 3.58
C PRO A 772 10.27 -7.21 3.24
N GLY A 773 9.73 -7.58 2.09
CA GLY A 773 8.54 -6.99 1.47
C GLY A 773 8.72 -6.82 -0.04
N LEU A 774 7.72 -6.29 -0.72
CA LEU A 774 7.76 -5.90 -2.13
C LEU A 774 7.88 -4.38 -2.29
N PRO A 775 8.74 -3.88 -3.19
CA PRO A 775 8.77 -2.48 -3.58
C PRO A 775 7.63 -2.16 -4.56
N GLU A 776 7.39 -0.88 -4.81
CA GLU A 776 6.52 -0.46 -5.91
C GLU A 776 7.10 -0.87 -7.26
N TYR A 777 8.40 -0.66 -7.43
CA TYR A 777 9.14 -1.09 -8.61
C TYR A 777 10.60 -1.41 -8.29
N PHE A 778 11.24 -2.14 -9.21
CA PHE A 778 12.68 -2.31 -9.27
C PHE A 778 13.26 -1.51 -10.44
N ASP A 779 14.37 -0.81 -10.18
CA ASP A 779 15.09 -0.07 -11.23
C ASP A 779 15.93 -0.98 -12.15
N ASN A 780 16.66 -0.38 -13.10
CA ASN A 780 17.55 -1.11 -14.02
C ASN A 780 18.67 -1.93 -13.34
N GLU A 781 19.01 -1.59 -12.10
CA GLU A 781 20.06 -2.26 -11.33
C GLU A 781 19.46 -3.30 -10.35
N GLY A 782 18.13 -3.41 -10.32
CA GLY A 782 17.40 -4.32 -9.45
C GLY A 782 17.23 -3.77 -8.02
N ARG A 783 17.35 -2.45 -7.82
CA ARG A 783 17.11 -1.81 -6.53
C ARG A 783 15.61 -1.68 -6.28
N GLY A 784 15.16 -2.07 -5.09
CA GLY A 784 13.77 -1.89 -4.68
C GLY A 784 13.49 -0.46 -4.23
N LEU A 785 12.51 0.18 -4.86
CA LEU A 785 12.15 1.58 -4.62
C LEU A 785 10.70 1.71 -4.13
N TYR A 786 10.41 2.73 -3.32
CA TYR A 786 9.07 2.93 -2.74
C TYR A 786 8.55 1.71 -1.96
N ALA A 787 9.39 1.17 -1.07
CA ALA A 787 9.06 0.01 -0.24
C ALA A 787 7.81 0.19 0.64
N TYR A 788 7.24 -0.94 1.03
CA TYR A 788 6.13 -1.12 1.99
C TYR A 788 4.73 -0.71 1.52
N LEU A 789 4.55 0.46 0.92
CA LEU A 789 3.19 1.00 0.72
C LEU A 789 2.55 0.60 -0.62
N THR A 790 3.23 -0.16 -1.46
CA THR A 790 2.73 -0.56 -2.79
C THR A 790 1.43 -1.38 -2.74
N GLY A 791 0.55 -1.14 -3.72
CA GLY A 791 -0.65 -1.95 -3.95
C GLY A 791 -0.37 -3.37 -4.44
N ALA A 792 0.84 -3.60 -4.97
CA ALA A 792 1.30 -4.91 -5.43
C ALA A 792 1.21 -5.96 -4.32
N ALA A 793 1.40 -5.58 -3.06
CA ALA A 793 1.36 -6.51 -1.94
C ALA A 793 -0.05 -7.09 -1.71
N SER A 794 -1.10 -6.28 -1.83
CA SER A 794 -2.49 -6.77 -1.77
C SER A 794 -2.77 -7.77 -2.89
N TRP A 795 -2.33 -7.46 -4.11
CA TRP A 795 -2.47 -8.35 -5.27
C TRP A 795 -1.64 -9.63 -5.14
N TYR A 796 -0.43 -9.56 -4.57
CA TYR A 796 0.45 -10.71 -4.43
C TYR A 796 -0.14 -11.67 -3.39
N MET A 797 -0.56 -11.12 -2.24
CA MET A 797 -1.26 -11.89 -1.21
C MET A 797 -2.53 -12.53 -1.78
N LEU A 798 -3.38 -11.76 -2.46
CA LEU A 798 -4.61 -12.25 -3.08
C LEU A 798 -4.31 -13.39 -4.07
N THR A 799 -3.35 -13.19 -4.98
CA THR A 799 -2.97 -14.19 -5.99
C THR A 799 -2.42 -15.46 -5.36
N MET A 800 -1.55 -15.33 -4.35
CA MET A 800 -1.03 -16.49 -3.61
C MET A 800 -2.16 -17.29 -2.96
N ILE A 801 -3.16 -16.62 -2.37
CA ILE A 801 -4.27 -17.28 -1.70
C ILE A 801 -5.26 -17.88 -2.69
N THR A 802 -5.79 -17.07 -3.62
CA THR A 802 -6.95 -17.45 -4.44
C THR A 802 -6.59 -18.22 -5.70
N GLU A 803 -5.36 -18.09 -6.19
CA GLU A 803 -4.93 -18.75 -7.43
C GLU A 803 -3.84 -19.80 -7.19
N VAL A 804 -2.76 -19.46 -6.48
CA VAL A 804 -1.64 -20.40 -6.25
C VAL A 804 -2.06 -21.52 -5.31
N PHE A 805 -2.47 -21.18 -4.08
CA PHE A 805 -3.12 -22.13 -3.17
C PHE A 805 -4.56 -22.44 -3.59
N GLY A 806 -5.17 -21.60 -4.43
CA GLY A 806 -6.48 -21.87 -5.00
C GLY A 806 -7.62 -21.79 -3.99
N VAL A 807 -7.44 -21.13 -2.85
CA VAL A 807 -8.40 -21.03 -1.76
C VAL A 807 -9.21 -19.74 -1.94
N LYS A 808 -10.44 -19.87 -2.43
CA LYS A 808 -11.30 -18.74 -2.80
C LYS A 808 -12.76 -19.00 -2.51
N GLY A 809 -13.53 -17.93 -2.41
CA GLY A 809 -14.97 -17.98 -2.30
C GLY A 809 -15.64 -18.17 -3.66
N ASP A 810 -16.77 -18.86 -3.65
CA ASP A 810 -17.74 -18.88 -4.75
C ASP A 810 -19.13 -18.65 -4.15
N LEU A 811 -19.63 -17.42 -4.27
CA LEU A 811 -20.87 -16.95 -3.65
C LEU A 811 -21.05 -17.41 -2.18
N GLY A 812 -19.97 -17.34 -1.41
CA GLY A 812 -19.86 -17.66 0.01
C GLY A 812 -19.49 -19.11 0.34
N ASP A 813 -19.50 -20.03 -0.64
CA ASP A 813 -18.91 -21.35 -0.49
C ASP A 813 -17.38 -21.24 -0.51
N LEU A 814 -16.67 -22.10 0.22
CA LEU A 814 -15.21 -22.17 0.16
C LEU A 814 -14.78 -23.18 -0.91
N VAL A 815 -14.10 -22.72 -1.95
CA VAL A 815 -13.52 -23.53 -3.03
C VAL A 815 -12.01 -23.63 -2.83
N ILE A 816 -11.46 -24.83 -3.04
CA ILE A 816 -10.04 -25.12 -3.02
C ILE A 816 -9.64 -25.77 -4.35
N ALA A 817 -8.91 -25.05 -5.19
CA ALA A 817 -8.45 -25.46 -6.52
C ALA A 817 -6.95 -25.16 -6.72
N PRO A 818 -6.03 -25.94 -6.11
CA PRO A 818 -4.63 -25.58 -6.01
C PRO A 818 -3.88 -25.63 -7.35
N SER A 819 -3.02 -24.63 -7.57
CA SER A 819 -2.17 -24.50 -8.76
C SER A 819 -0.68 -24.43 -8.40
N LEU A 820 -0.28 -25.13 -7.33
CA LEU A 820 1.11 -25.21 -6.88
C LEU A 820 1.95 -26.12 -7.80
N LEU A 821 3.19 -25.71 -8.04
CA LEU A 821 4.20 -26.54 -8.69
C LEU A 821 4.98 -27.40 -7.68
N PRO A 822 5.59 -28.53 -8.12
CA PRO A 822 6.35 -29.44 -7.26
C PRO A 822 7.39 -28.79 -6.34
N GLU A 823 8.09 -27.76 -6.84
CA GLU A 823 9.12 -27.02 -6.10
C GLU A 823 8.58 -26.23 -4.90
N GLN A 824 7.27 -25.94 -4.86
CA GLN A 824 6.64 -25.18 -3.78
C GLN A 824 6.28 -26.05 -2.57
N PHE A 825 6.33 -27.38 -2.71
CA PHE A 825 6.08 -28.33 -1.63
C PHE A 825 7.35 -28.65 -0.83
N ASP A 826 7.20 -28.82 0.48
CA ASP A 826 8.28 -29.23 1.39
C ASP A 826 8.84 -30.63 1.07
N GLU A 827 9.88 -31.07 1.78
CA GLU A 827 10.50 -32.39 1.57
C GLU A 827 9.53 -33.57 1.67
N LYS A 828 8.44 -33.43 2.42
CA LYS A 828 7.38 -34.44 2.58
C LYS A 828 6.27 -34.32 1.53
N GLY A 829 6.40 -33.37 0.61
CA GLY A 829 5.37 -33.07 -0.38
C GLY A 829 4.18 -32.34 0.23
N SER A 830 4.37 -31.53 1.28
CA SER A 830 3.31 -30.75 1.92
C SER A 830 3.44 -29.25 1.65
N ALA A 831 2.32 -28.57 1.47
CA ALA A 831 2.21 -27.11 1.46
C ALA A 831 0.97 -26.69 2.26
N GLY A 832 1.04 -25.58 2.98
CA GLY A 832 0.01 -25.15 3.91
C GLY A 832 -0.37 -23.68 3.81
N LEU A 833 -1.64 -23.38 4.09
CA LEU A 833 -2.18 -22.04 4.22
C LEU A 833 -3.06 -21.95 5.46
N LYS A 834 -2.83 -20.94 6.29
CA LYS A 834 -3.71 -20.55 7.39
C LYS A 834 -4.37 -19.22 7.07
N LEU A 835 -5.68 -19.15 7.23
CA LEU A 835 -6.45 -17.94 7.02
C LEU A 835 -7.78 -17.98 7.79
N GLU A 836 -8.47 -16.85 7.81
CA GLU A 836 -9.88 -16.78 8.21
C GLU A 836 -10.76 -16.73 6.96
N PHE A 837 -11.82 -17.54 6.94
CA PHE A 837 -12.87 -17.51 5.91
C PHE A 837 -14.23 -17.67 6.58
N ALA A 838 -15.20 -16.84 6.21
CA ALA A 838 -16.53 -16.81 6.83
C ALA A 838 -16.52 -16.83 8.38
N ARG A 839 -15.56 -16.09 8.99
CA ARG A 839 -15.35 -16.01 10.45
C ARG A 839 -14.94 -17.33 11.13
N LYS A 840 -14.41 -18.27 10.36
CA LYS A 840 -13.80 -19.52 10.85
C LYS A 840 -12.33 -19.54 10.47
N LYS A 841 -11.49 -20.02 11.38
CA LYS A 841 -10.06 -20.20 11.12
C LYS A 841 -9.84 -21.54 10.47
N PHE A 842 -9.10 -21.55 9.37
CA PHE A 842 -8.74 -22.77 8.65
C PHE A 842 -7.23 -22.94 8.59
N GLU A 843 -6.77 -24.18 8.76
CA GLU A 843 -5.44 -24.65 8.38
C GLU A 843 -5.63 -25.65 7.24
N ILE A 844 -5.31 -25.22 6.02
CA ILE A 844 -5.47 -26.00 4.80
C ILE A 844 -4.11 -26.58 4.44
N ILE A 845 -4.01 -27.90 4.33
CA ILE A 845 -2.77 -28.62 4.03
C ILE A 845 -2.98 -29.46 2.77
N MET A 846 -2.10 -29.24 1.81
CA MET A 846 -2.07 -29.91 0.52
C MET A 846 -0.96 -30.96 0.51
N HIS A 847 -1.34 -32.21 0.23
CA HIS A 847 -0.48 -33.38 0.28
C HIS A 847 -0.20 -33.92 -1.13
N ASN A 848 1.00 -33.67 -1.61
CA ASN A 848 1.60 -34.14 -2.86
C ASN A 848 2.93 -34.89 -2.58
N PRO A 849 2.93 -36.01 -1.82
CA PRO A 849 4.13 -36.75 -1.42
C PRO A 849 5.02 -37.19 -2.59
N GLU A 850 4.45 -37.43 -3.77
CA GLU A 850 5.20 -37.79 -4.97
C GLU A 850 5.77 -36.58 -5.74
N LYS A 851 5.48 -35.34 -5.29
CA LYS A 851 5.88 -34.08 -5.94
C LYS A 851 5.63 -34.08 -7.45
N LYS A 852 4.47 -34.59 -7.86
CA LYS A 852 4.05 -34.57 -9.27
C LYS A 852 3.54 -33.19 -9.64
N ASP A 853 3.66 -32.83 -10.90
CA ASP A 853 2.92 -31.69 -11.45
C ASP A 853 1.44 -31.92 -11.21
N LEU A 854 0.83 -31.04 -10.44
CA LEU A 854 -0.59 -31.06 -10.22
C LEU A 854 -1.26 -30.70 -11.53
N ARG A 855 -1.97 -31.67 -12.10
CA ARG A 855 -2.97 -31.35 -13.11
C ARG A 855 -4.24 -30.99 -12.39
N ILE A 856 -4.94 -30.05 -13.00
CA ILE A 856 -6.25 -29.55 -12.62
C ILE A 856 -7.15 -30.71 -12.10
N GLU A 857 -7.16 -31.89 -12.73
CA GLU A 857 -8.07 -33.02 -12.41
C GLU A 857 -7.68 -34.00 -11.26
N GLN A 858 -6.79 -33.63 -10.33
CA GLN A 858 -6.10 -34.62 -9.47
C GLN A 858 -6.50 -34.72 -7.99
N ILE A 859 -7.42 -33.89 -7.46
CA ILE A 859 -7.82 -34.02 -6.05
C ILE A 859 -8.54 -35.35 -5.84
N ARG A 860 -7.92 -36.27 -5.10
CA ARG A 860 -8.46 -37.61 -4.79
C ARG A 860 -9.39 -37.59 -3.59
N ARG A 861 -9.03 -36.81 -2.57
CA ARG A 861 -9.76 -36.72 -1.32
C ARG A 861 -9.51 -35.37 -0.67
N ALA A 862 -10.56 -34.74 -0.18
CA ALA A 862 -10.44 -33.57 0.69
C ALA A 862 -11.39 -33.70 1.87
N VAL A 863 -10.88 -33.50 3.09
CA VAL A 863 -11.66 -33.63 4.32
C VAL A 863 -11.38 -32.49 5.28
N CYS A 864 -12.43 -31.97 5.91
CA CYS A 864 -12.36 -31.03 7.02
C CYS A 864 -12.59 -31.76 8.35
N ASP A 865 -11.67 -31.55 9.30
CA ASP A 865 -11.67 -32.17 10.63
C ASP A 865 -11.86 -33.70 10.62
N GLU A 866 -11.30 -34.37 9.60
CA GLU A 866 -11.40 -35.83 9.35
C GLU A 866 -12.83 -36.37 9.17
N LYS A 867 -13.85 -35.51 9.19
CA LYS A 867 -15.26 -35.92 9.26
C LYS A 867 -16.09 -35.42 8.08
N VAL A 868 -15.84 -34.19 7.64
CA VAL A 868 -16.63 -33.55 6.58
C VAL A 868 -15.89 -33.71 5.27
N VAL A 869 -16.42 -34.50 4.36
CA VAL A 869 -15.87 -34.66 3.01
C VAL A 869 -16.28 -33.44 2.18
N LEU A 870 -15.32 -32.80 1.52
CA LEU A 870 -15.60 -31.70 0.60
C LEU A 870 -16.14 -32.24 -0.73
N GLU A 871 -17.05 -31.51 -1.35
CA GLU A 871 -17.73 -31.91 -2.58
C GLU A 871 -16.83 -31.63 -3.80
N PRO A 872 -16.79 -32.51 -4.81
CA PRO A 872 -16.09 -32.21 -6.07
C PRO A 872 -16.71 -31.01 -6.80
N GLU A 873 -15.86 -30.14 -7.36
CA GLU A 873 -16.25 -28.99 -8.17
C GLU A 873 -16.06 -29.29 -9.68
N PRO A 874 -16.95 -28.85 -10.59
CA PRO A 874 -16.83 -29.12 -12.02
C PRO A 874 -15.54 -28.59 -12.66
N GLU A 875 -14.97 -27.49 -12.14
CA GLU A 875 -13.68 -26.92 -12.54
C GLU A 875 -12.53 -27.39 -11.64
N TYR A 876 -12.61 -28.63 -11.17
CA TYR A 876 -11.49 -29.39 -10.64
C TYR A 876 -10.89 -28.88 -9.31
N GLY A 877 -11.77 -28.30 -8.51
CA GLY A 877 -11.54 -28.05 -7.10
C GLY A 877 -12.36 -28.96 -6.21
N VAL A 878 -12.32 -28.65 -4.93
CA VAL A 878 -13.26 -29.17 -3.94
C VAL A 878 -13.94 -28.01 -3.22
N ARG A 879 -15.18 -28.22 -2.80
CA ARG A 879 -16.05 -27.22 -2.22
C ARG A 879 -16.48 -27.62 -0.81
N LEU A 880 -16.37 -26.68 0.11
CA LEU A 880 -17.04 -26.71 1.41
C LEU A 880 -18.16 -25.67 1.40
N ARG A 881 -19.42 -26.14 1.36
CA ARG A 881 -20.59 -25.25 1.29
C ARG A 881 -20.66 -24.30 2.49
N LYS A 882 -21.10 -23.07 2.25
CA LYS A 882 -21.34 -22.05 3.27
C LYS A 882 -22.20 -22.57 4.43
N SER A 883 -23.27 -23.29 4.11
CA SER A 883 -24.17 -23.88 5.10
C SER A 883 -23.48 -24.87 6.04
N VAL A 884 -22.44 -25.55 5.58
CA VAL A 884 -21.61 -26.44 6.41
C VAL A 884 -20.64 -25.62 7.25
N ILE A 885 -19.97 -24.62 6.66
CA ILE A 885 -19.04 -23.72 7.36
C ILE A 885 -19.71 -23.04 8.55
N GLU A 886 -20.95 -22.59 8.39
CA GLU A 886 -21.72 -21.91 9.44
C GLU A 886 -21.94 -22.80 10.69
N THR A 887 -21.96 -24.14 10.52
CA THR A 887 -22.12 -25.11 11.62
C THR A 887 -20.83 -25.40 12.39
N LEU A 888 -19.67 -25.01 11.86
CA LEU A 888 -18.37 -25.24 12.48
C LEU A 888 -18.16 -24.39 13.74
N ASP A 889 -17.28 -24.81 14.66
CA ASP A 889 -17.01 -24.08 15.91
C ASP A 889 -16.16 -22.82 15.64
N PRO A 890 -16.67 -21.60 15.86
CA PRO A 890 -15.91 -20.37 15.61
C PRO A 890 -14.65 -20.22 16.48
N LYS A 891 -14.51 -20.96 17.59
CA LYS A 891 -13.35 -20.89 18.47
C LYS A 891 -12.22 -21.84 18.07
N LYS A 892 -12.51 -22.81 17.20
CA LYS A 892 -11.55 -23.82 16.76
C LYS A 892 -10.86 -23.39 15.47
N CYS A 893 -9.58 -23.76 15.32
CA CYS A 893 -8.95 -23.79 14.00
C CYS A 893 -9.29 -25.13 13.33
N HIS A 894 -10.02 -25.08 12.23
CA HIS A 894 -10.46 -26.26 11.48
C HIS A 894 -9.39 -26.68 10.49
N ARG A 895 -9.04 -27.96 10.48
CA ARG A 895 -8.02 -28.46 9.56
C ARG A 895 -8.68 -29.03 8.30
N ILE A 896 -8.20 -28.65 7.12
CA ILE A 896 -8.60 -29.24 5.84
C ILE A 896 -7.38 -29.92 5.24
N ASP A 897 -7.47 -31.22 4.99
CA ASP A 897 -6.42 -31.98 4.30
C ASP A 897 -6.88 -32.32 2.89
N VAL A 898 -6.09 -31.92 1.89
CA VAL A 898 -6.33 -32.13 0.46
C VAL A 898 -5.25 -33.09 -0.08
N PHE A 899 -5.66 -34.23 -0.63
CA PHE A 899 -4.78 -35.29 -1.10
C PHE A 899 -4.86 -35.43 -2.62
N PHE A 900 -3.71 -35.41 -3.29
CA PHE A 900 -3.60 -35.64 -4.75
C PHE A 900 -3.26 -37.10 -5.10
N GLN A 901 -2.86 -37.89 -4.10
CA GLN A 901 -2.59 -39.32 -4.18
C GLN A 901 -3.36 -40.06 -3.07
N GLU A 902 -3.48 -41.39 -3.18
CA GLU A 902 -4.21 -42.23 -2.21
C GLU A 902 -3.60 -42.25 -0.80
#